data_AF-A0A831LK12-F1
#
_entry.id   AF-A0A831LK12-F1
#
_cell.length_a   1.000
_cell.length_b   1.000
_cell.length_c   1.000
_cell.angle_alpha   90.00
_cell.angle_beta   90.00
_cell.angle_gamma   90.00
#
_symmetry.space_group_name_H-M   'P 1'
#
loop_
_entity.id
_entity.type
_entity.pdbx_description
1 polymer ?
#
loop_
_entity_poly.entity_id
_entity_poly.type
_entity_poly.pdbx_seq_one_letter_code
_entity_poly.pdbx_strand_id
1 'polypeptide(L)'
;GLGYLQPRRSATNLVLLAEKPDLAGLLDLMIVDALESASPDDTLNTLERLANTAESEDLLAVINAPEMRRRLFVILGASPFLAGLLCRASHYLRRLLVGKDLLRSKNGSQMIQQLRELIPDGSDFSFLQQQLRRYKRREILRIGGRDLCDLADLTQTTAELSDLAGACLDRAIEICSALLQQEYGPPQVVEQEGDEPYEPRFCVLGMGKFGGRELNFSSDIDLVYLYSSERGETLGVENERGEIKNRIEVHPYFVKLAEMVTRAIGQVTEDGFVFRVDCNLRPEGSRGEMAISLRGAEVYYESWGQSWERAAMLKARPIAGSKELGERVIRTLTPFIYRRYLDYGMVEDIKTMKQKIDRNLSRAREGEVNLKLGWGGIREIEFFVQALQLIYAGKNVHLRERNTLKALELLRREELIGDGECRNLSEAYVFLRAVEHRLQMVQERQTHNLPKKEEDMELLARRCGFSEVDGFTRTLARHRENVHAIYRDLFFTSEEKIKEEIRPEVNFLFDPNADSDLVKDLLAEKGFRNVEGAYENLVVLRRGGSAAFLTERARRMLERIAPLLLQEVLDSPEPEMALTNLERFLSALRARYSFYALLAENHEILKLLINLFGTSLFLSRIFIQHPEILDALVSRHYAVINKDKERLREDISDHFSRAHDYEEKLDALRRYRNEEFLRIALHDLSGRLGQAEGTGQLSMLAEVCLEQAVELAREELRPRFGIPMCQDDNGHEREAAFAIVGMGKLGGRELTYHSDLDIIFIYEADGTNRPDSSTDSERFRELTNHQYFSRLAQRIISILTLQTREGVVYK
;
A
#
# COMPACT_ATOMS: atom_id res chain seq x y z
N GLY A 1 41.36 -17.50 30.82
CA GLY A 1 40.55 -17.76 32.02
C GLY A 1 39.47 -18.77 31.67
N LEU A 2 38.96 -19.52 32.65
CA LEU A 2 37.98 -20.61 32.48
C LEU A 2 36.57 -20.16 31.99
N GLY A 3 36.44 -19.07 31.22
CA GLY A 3 35.15 -18.58 30.71
C GLY A 3 34.31 -17.73 31.68
N TYR A 4 34.76 -17.55 32.92
CA TYR A 4 34.16 -16.66 33.94
C TYR A 4 34.68 -15.23 33.79
N LEU A 5 33.77 -14.27 33.62
CA LEU A 5 34.06 -12.84 33.54
C LEU A 5 34.28 -12.24 34.95
N GLN A 6 33.70 -12.84 35.99
CA GLN A 6 33.80 -12.39 37.38
C GLN A 6 34.38 -13.48 38.30
N PRO A 7 35.65 -13.92 38.08
CA PRO A 7 36.19 -15.12 38.71
C PRO A 7 36.21 -15.07 40.25
N ARG A 8 36.42 -13.90 40.85
CA ARG A 8 36.37 -13.75 42.32
C ARG A 8 34.98 -14.01 42.88
N ARG A 9 33.94 -13.46 42.23
CA ARG A 9 32.54 -13.63 42.65
C ARG A 9 32.09 -15.07 42.47
N SER A 10 32.44 -15.67 41.33
CA SER A 10 32.15 -17.08 41.05
C SER A 10 32.83 -18.01 42.04
N ALA A 11 34.09 -17.75 42.42
CA ALA A 11 34.76 -18.51 43.47
C ALA A 11 34.03 -18.40 44.83
N THR A 12 33.58 -17.20 45.22
CA THR A 12 32.78 -17.02 46.44
C THR A 12 31.48 -17.81 46.40
N ASN A 13 30.74 -17.78 45.29
CA ASN A 13 29.49 -18.54 45.15
C ASN A 13 29.72 -20.05 45.25
N LEU A 14 30.84 -20.56 44.70
CA LEU A 14 31.19 -21.98 44.81
C LEU A 14 31.50 -22.38 46.25
N VAL A 15 32.19 -21.53 47.02
CA VAL A 15 32.44 -21.79 48.45
C VAL A 15 31.11 -21.85 49.22
N LEU A 16 30.21 -20.90 48.99
CA LEU A 16 28.89 -20.88 49.64
C LEU A 16 28.02 -22.09 49.26
N LEU A 17 28.09 -22.54 48.00
CA LEU A 17 27.41 -23.77 47.56
C LEU A 17 28.04 -25.02 48.19
N ALA A 18 29.35 -25.03 48.44
CA ALA A 18 30.05 -26.14 49.10
C ALA A 18 29.70 -26.29 50.58
N GLU A 19 29.30 -25.20 51.25
CA GLU A 19 28.83 -25.23 52.63
C GLU A 19 27.47 -25.93 52.78
N LYS A 20 26.74 -26.16 51.68
CA LYS A 20 25.48 -26.92 51.67
C LYS A 20 25.79 -28.43 51.54
N PRO A 21 25.55 -29.25 52.59
CA PRO A 21 25.95 -30.66 52.61
C PRO A 21 25.39 -31.47 51.44
N ASP A 22 24.15 -31.13 51.06
CA ASP A 22 23.39 -31.78 50.00
C ASP A 22 23.97 -31.51 48.59
N LEU A 23 24.65 -30.37 48.38
CA LEU A 23 25.16 -29.95 47.07
C LEU A 23 26.68 -30.10 46.92
N ALA A 24 27.42 -30.22 48.03
CA ALA A 24 28.89 -30.26 48.03
C ALA A 24 29.47 -31.36 47.12
N GLY A 25 28.83 -32.54 47.09
CA GLY A 25 29.27 -33.66 46.24
C GLY A 25 28.93 -33.51 44.74
N LEU A 26 28.20 -32.47 44.35
CA LEU A 26 27.72 -32.25 42.98
C LEU A 26 28.37 -31.01 42.31
N LEU A 27 29.29 -30.33 43.01
CA LEU A 27 29.92 -29.09 42.53
C LEU A 27 30.64 -29.26 41.20
N ASP A 28 31.37 -30.37 41.01
CA ASP A 28 32.11 -30.62 39.76
C ASP A 28 31.16 -30.64 38.54
N LEU A 29 30.00 -31.29 38.69
CA LEU A 29 28.96 -31.34 37.67
C LEU A 29 28.35 -29.96 37.42
N MET A 30 28.13 -29.19 38.49
CA MET A 30 27.57 -27.84 38.40
C MET A 30 28.54 -26.86 37.75
N ILE A 31 29.85 -26.99 37.96
CA ILE A 31 30.86 -26.12 37.34
C ILE A 31 30.91 -26.36 35.83
N VAL A 32 30.90 -27.62 35.39
CA VAL A 32 30.98 -27.97 33.97
C VAL A 32 29.74 -27.50 33.23
N ASP A 33 28.55 -27.82 33.72
CA ASP A 33 27.30 -27.42 33.04
C ASP A 33 27.07 -25.90 33.08
N ALA A 34 27.60 -25.19 34.10
CA ALA A 34 27.50 -23.74 34.14
C ALA A 34 28.30 -23.05 33.03
N LEU A 35 29.40 -23.67 32.55
CA LEU A 35 30.20 -23.15 31.44
C LEU A 35 29.49 -23.23 30.09
N GLU A 36 28.52 -24.13 29.95
CA GLU A 36 27.67 -24.23 28.77
C GLU A 36 26.55 -23.18 28.74
N SER A 37 26.34 -22.47 29.85
CA SER A 37 25.35 -21.40 29.94
C SER A 37 25.85 -20.10 29.30
N ALA A 38 24.91 -19.20 28.99
CA ALA A 38 25.29 -17.91 28.42
C ALA A 38 26.11 -17.02 29.36
N SER A 39 25.84 -17.08 30.67
CA SER A 39 26.57 -16.36 31.71
C SER A 39 26.89 -17.33 32.86
N PRO A 40 28.07 -17.97 32.86
CA PRO A 40 28.45 -18.90 33.92
C PRO A 40 28.46 -18.24 35.30
N ASP A 41 28.91 -16.98 35.37
CA ASP A 41 28.92 -16.21 36.62
C ASP A 41 27.50 -15.98 37.18
N ASP A 42 26.54 -15.61 36.33
CA ASP A 42 25.15 -15.39 36.75
C ASP A 42 24.43 -16.70 37.08
N THR A 43 24.75 -17.79 36.37
CA THR A 43 24.26 -19.14 36.70
C THR A 43 24.64 -19.50 38.13
N LEU A 44 25.93 -19.43 38.48
CA LEU A 44 26.38 -19.78 39.84
C LEU A 44 25.81 -18.84 40.90
N ASN A 45 25.81 -17.53 40.62
CA ASN A 45 25.26 -16.54 41.55
C ASN A 45 23.77 -16.75 41.83
N THR A 46 22.99 -17.07 40.80
CA THR A 46 21.56 -17.30 40.99
C THR A 46 21.27 -18.66 41.59
N LEU A 47 22.07 -19.67 41.26
CA LEU A 47 21.95 -21.00 41.83
C LEU A 47 22.20 -21.00 43.34
N GLU A 48 23.18 -20.25 43.82
CA GLU A 48 23.41 -20.00 45.25
C GLU A 48 22.16 -19.41 45.92
N ARG A 49 21.61 -18.34 45.33
CA ARG A 49 20.38 -17.70 45.85
C ARG A 49 19.19 -18.66 45.86
N LEU A 50 19.03 -19.44 44.80
CA LEU A 50 17.98 -20.44 44.68
C LEU A 50 18.15 -21.55 45.72
N ALA A 51 19.38 -21.97 46.01
CA ALA A 51 19.66 -22.95 47.05
C ALA A 51 19.34 -22.47 48.47
N ASN A 52 19.15 -21.17 48.67
CA ASN A 52 18.69 -20.58 49.94
C ASN A 52 17.16 -20.42 50.02
N THR A 53 16.44 -20.46 48.90
CA THR A 53 14.99 -20.22 48.87
C THR A 53 14.16 -21.41 48.42
N ALA A 54 14.72 -22.35 47.65
CA ALA A 54 14.05 -23.56 47.20
C ALA A 54 14.11 -24.68 48.25
N GLU A 55 13.13 -25.57 48.22
CA GLU A 55 13.15 -26.79 49.03
C GLU A 55 14.32 -27.69 48.60
N SER A 56 15.11 -28.18 49.56
CA SER A 56 16.30 -28.99 49.27
C SER A 56 16.00 -30.22 48.42
N GLU A 57 14.88 -30.90 48.67
CA GLU A 57 14.44 -32.08 47.92
C GLU A 57 14.20 -31.77 46.43
N ASP A 58 13.48 -30.68 46.14
CA ASP A 58 13.16 -30.27 44.78
C ASP A 58 14.44 -29.85 44.02
N LEU A 59 15.33 -29.11 44.69
CA LEU A 59 16.59 -28.69 44.09
C LEU A 59 17.51 -29.89 43.81
N LEU A 60 17.64 -30.83 44.75
CA LEU A 60 18.41 -32.05 44.55
C LEU A 60 17.86 -32.91 43.41
N ALA A 61 16.54 -33.05 43.31
CA ALA A 61 15.91 -33.77 42.21
C ALA A 61 16.28 -33.15 40.84
N VAL A 62 16.32 -31.82 40.76
CA VAL A 62 16.71 -31.10 39.54
C VAL A 62 18.20 -31.25 39.24
N ILE A 63 19.08 -31.06 40.23
CA ILE A 63 20.54 -31.11 40.03
C ILE A 63 21.03 -32.53 39.72
N ASN A 64 20.42 -33.57 40.31
CA ASN A 64 20.81 -34.95 40.02
C ASN A 64 20.37 -35.44 38.63
N ALA A 65 19.36 -34.82 38.02
CA ALA A 65 18.89 -35.17 36.67
C ALA A 65 19.59 -34.31 35.61
N PRO A 66 20.49 -34.88 34.76
CA PRO A 66 21.33 -34.09 33.84
C PRO A 66 20.55 -33.13 32.92
N GLU A 67 19.47 -33.62 32.33
CA GLU A 67 18.62 -32.82 31.44
C GLU A 67 17.90 -31.68 32.17
N MET A 68 17.45 -31.90 33.41
CA MET A 68 16.79 -30.87 34.21
C MET A 68 17.80 -29.83 34.70
N ARG A 69 19.01 -30.26 35.09
CA ARG A 69 20.11 -29.40 35.50
C ARG A 69 20.56 -28.47 34.37
N ARG A 70 20.80 -28.99 33.16
CA ARG A 70 21.16 -28.17 31.99
C ARG A 70 20.11 -27.11 31.69
N ARG A 71 18.82 -27.49 31.67
CA ARG A 71 17.71 -26.54 31.43
C ARG A 71 17.61 -25.48 32.52
N LEU A 72 17.76 -25.87 33.79
CA LEU A 72 17.82 -24.91 34.87
C LEU A 72 18.96 -23.91 34.61
N PHE A 73 20.16 -24.38 34.28
CA PHE A 73 21.33 -23.53 34.14
C PHE A 73 21.26 -22.59 32.95
N VAL A 74 20.68 -23.04 31.84
CA VAL A 74 20.33 -22.19 30.70
C VAL A 74 19.41 -21.06 31.15
N ILE A 75 18.35 -21.34 31.92
CA ILE A 75 17.44 -20.31 32.43
C ILE A 75 18.16 -19.35 33.38
N LEU A 76 18.96 -19.86 34.32
CA LEU A 76 19.67 -19.05 35.32
C LEU A 76 20.73 -18.14 34.67
N GLY A 77 21.44 -18.63 33.66
CA GLY A 77 22.51 -17.88 32.98
C GLY A 77 22.02 -16.95 31.87
N ALA A 78 20.85 -17.21 31.28
CA ALA A 78 20.35 -16.41 30.16
C ALA A 78 19.45 -15.24 30.58
N SER A 79 18.75 -15.33 31.72
CA SER A 79 17.81 -14.28 32.13
C SER A 79 17.79 -14.08 33.64
N PRO A 80 18.43 -12.99 34.14
CA PRO A 80 18.31 -12.56 35.54
C PRO A 80 16.86 -12.33 35.97
N PHE A 81 15.98 -11.91 35.04
CA PHE A 81 14.56 -11.76 35.30
C PHE A 81 13.86 -13.10 35.59
N LEU A 82 14.02 -14.12 34.73
CA LEU A 82 13.41 -15.44 34.93
C LEU A 82 14.00 -16.16 36.15
N ALA A 83 15.32 -16.08 36.30
CA ALA A 83 16.06 -16.45 37.51
C ALA A 83 15.44 -15.85 38.78
N GLY A 84 15.17 -14.53 38.75
CA GLY A 84 14.55 -13.82 39.85
C GLY A 84 13.11 -14.27 40.14
N LEU A 85 12.36 -14.74 39.14
CA LEU A 85 11.05 -15.35 39.37
C LEU A 85 11.17 -16.68 40.13
N LEU A 86 12.11 -17.54 39.73
CA LEU A 86 12.39 -18.80 40.44
C LEU A 86 12.79 -18.56 41.90
N CYS A 87 13.66 -17.58 42.15
CA CYS A 87 14.12 -17.27 43.51
C CYS A 87 13.02 -16.68 44.41
N ARG A 88 11.99 -16.04 43.83
CA ARG A 88 10.90 -15.41 44.59
C ARG A 88 9.94 -16.41 45.22
N ALA A 89 9.78 -17.59 44.62
CA ALA A 89 8.82 -18.57 45.10
C ALA A 89 9.29 -20.01 44.83
N SER A 90 9.59 -20.74 45.91
CA SER A 90 10.12 -22.11 45.89
C SER A 90 9.30 -23.06 45.01
N HIS A 91 7.97 -22.96 45.07
CA HIS A 91 7.05 -23.81 44.31
C HIS A 91 7.16 -23.64 42.77
N TYR A 92 7.74 -22.55 42.26
CA TYR A 92 7.96 -22.39 40.82
C TYR A 92 9.00 -23.35 40.28
N LEU A 93 10.07 -23.63 41.04
CA LEU A 93 11.08 -24.60 40.65
C LEU A 93 10.46 -26.00 40.50
N ARG A 94 9.74 -26.43 41.56
CA ARG A 94 9.02 -27.71 41.57
C ARG A 94 8.07 -27.80 40.40
N ARG A 95 7.20 -26.82 40.21
CA ARG A 95 6.18 -26.86 39.16
C ARG A 95 6.79 -26.89 37.76
N LEU A 96 7.77 -26.02 37.50
CA LEU A 96 8.39 -25.86 36.19
C LEU A 96 9.16 -27.12 35.78
N LEU A 97 10.06 -27.62 36.64
CA LEU A 97 10.98 -28.71 36.30
C LEU A 97 10.48 -30.06 36.82
N VAL A 98 10.23 -30.21 38.11
CA VAL A 98 9.80 -31.50 38.71
C VAL A 98 8.40 -31.91 38.20
N GLY A 99 7.47 -30.96 38.15
CA GLY A 99 6.13 -31.12 37.58
C GLY A 99 6.08 -31.16 36.06
N LYS A 100 7.23 -30.95 35.40
CA LYS A 100 7.41 -30.99 33.93
C LYS A 100 6.54 -29.97 33.18
N ASP A 101 6.08 -28.88 33.81
CA ASP A 101 5.33 -27.83 33.12
C ASP A 101 6.18 -27.17 32.02
N LEU A 102 7.51 -27.12 32.16
CA LEU A 102 8.44 -26.65 31.14
C LEU A 102 8.26 -27.42 29.80
N LEU A 103 7.94 -28.71 29.85
CA LEU A 103 7.80 -29.54 28.66
C LEU A 103 6.45 -29.37 27.94
N ARG A 104 5.48 -28.70 28.57
CA ARG A 104 4.12 -28.58 28.06
C ARG A 104 3.91 -27.22 27.39
N SER A 105 3.45 -27.24 26.14
CA SER A 105 2.83 -26.07 25.52
C SER A 105 1.40 -25.90 26.05
N LYS A 106 0.89 -24.67 26.07
CA LYS A 106 -0.49 -24.36 26.43
C LYS A 106 -1.13 -23.44 25.40
N ASN A 107 -2.41 -23.65 25.12
CA ASN A 107 -3.20 -22.75 24.28
C ASN A 107 -4.09 -21.82 25.12
N GLY A 108 -4.70 -20.83 24.47
CA GLY A 108 -5.56 -19.85 25.14
C GLY A 108 -6.73 -20.48 25.91
N SER A 109 -7.36 -21.54 25.39
CA SER A 109 -8.47 -22.24 26.04
C SER A 109 -8.06 -22.88 27.38
N GLN A 110 -6.88 -23.49 27.43
CA GLN A 110 -6.33 -24.04 28.67
C GLN A 110 -5.97 -22.94 29.66
N MET A 111 -5.45 -21.81 29.17
CA MET A 111 -5.05 -20.69 30.03
C MET A 111 -6.26 -19.99 30.66
N ILE A 112 -7.32 -19.72 29.89
CA ILE A 112 -8.55 -19.12 30.44
C ILE A 112 -9.23 -20.03 31.44
N GLN A 113 -9.26 -21.35 31.20
CA GLN A 113 -9.79 -22.32 32.16
C GLN A 113 -9.05 -22.23 33.51
N GLN A 114 -7.71 -22.23 33.48
CA GLN A 114 -6.91 -22.09 34.70
C GLN A 114 -7.12 -20.74 35.38
N LEU A 115 -7.33 -19.67 34.63
CA LEU A 115 -7.63 -18.35 35.20
C LEU A 115 -9.01 -18.31 35.87
N ARG A 116 -10.03 -18.97 35.31
CA ARG A 116 -11.36 -19.10 35.93
C ARG A 116 -11.32 -19.94 37.20
N GLU A 117 -10.47 -20.97 37.25
CA GLU A 117 -10.23 -21.74 38.49
C GLU A 117 -9.52 -20.91 39.57
N LEU A 118 -8.58 -20.03 39.19
CA LEU A 118 -7.80 -19.22 40.12
C LEU A 118 -8.53 -17.95 40.58
N ILE A 119 -9.42 -17.42 39.76
CA ILE A 119 -10.15 -16.17 39.98
C ILE A 119 -11.62 -16.53 39.88
N PRO A 120 -12.36 -16.74 40.98
CA PRO A 120 -13.80 -17.03 40.95
C PRO A 120 -14.65 -15.85 40.48
N ASP A 121 -15.86 -16.07 39.96
CA ASP A 121 -16.70 -15.01 39.35
C ASP A 121 -17.09 -13.87 40.29
N GLY A 122 -17.19 -14.14 41.60
CA GLY A 122 -17.46 -13.12 42.63
C GLY A 122 -16.22 -12.38 43.15
N SER A 123 -15.09 -12.44 42.44
CA SER A 123 -13.85 -11.79 42.89
C SER A 123 -13.93 -10.27 42.81
N ASP A 124 -13.34 -9.59 43.80
CA ASP A 124 -13.14 -8.15 43.73
C ASP A 124 -12.02 -7.75 42.74
N PHE A 125 -11.95 -6.46 42.43
CA PHE A 125 -10.99 -5.91 41.46
C PHE A 125 -9.52 -6.06 41.91
N SER A 126 -9.26 -6.00 43.22
CA SER A 126 -7.90 -6.11 43.77
C SER A 126 -7.38 -7.55 43.64
N PHE A 127 -8.21 -8.52 43.99
CA PHE A 127 -7.92 -9.95 43.85
C PHE A 127 -7.70 -10.34 42.39
N LEU A 128 -8.54 -9.84 41.48
CA LEU A 128 -8.35 -9.97 40.02
C LEU A 128 -6.95 -9.49 39.62
N GLN A 129 -6.58 -8.26 40.00
CA GLN A 129 -5.29 -7.67 39.63
C GLN A 129 -4.12 -8.51 40.15
N GLN A 130 -4.16 -8.95 41.40
CA GLN A 130 -3.12 -9.77 42.00
C GLN A 130 -2.96 -11.12 41.26
N GLN A 131 -4.05 -11.85 41.06
CA GLN A 131 -3.98 -13.19 40.47
C GLN A 131 -3.56 -13.17 39.00
N LEU A 132 -4.01 -12.18 38.20
CA LEU A 132 -3.55 -12.03 36.81
C LEU A 132 -2.02 -11.85 36.73
N ARG A 133 -1.43 -11.04 37.62
CA ARG A 133 0.03 -10.79 37.64
C ARG A 133 0.81 -12.02 38.08
N ARG A 134 0.30 -12.79 39.06
CA ARG A 134 0.90 -14.06 39.50
C ARG A 134 0.83 -15.10 38.40
N TYR A 135 -0.31 -15.22 37.72
CA TYR A 135 -0.49 -16.12 36.59
C TYR A 135 0.45 -15.78 35.44
N LYS A 136 0.51 -14.50 35.03
CA LYS A 136 1.40 -14.02 33.97
C LYS A 136 2.86 -14.33 34.30
N ARG A 137 3.33 -14.07 35.53
CA ARG A 137 4.71 -14.41 35.94
C ARG A 137 5.01 -15.90 35.76
N ARG A 138 4.08 -16.77 36.20
CA ARG A 138 4.20 -18.22 36.06
C ARG A 138 4.30 -18.66 34.60
N GLU A 139 3.42 -18.13 33.73
CA GLU A 139 3.42 -18.52 32.33
C GLU A 139 4.58 -17.91 31.54
N ILE A 140 5.02 -16.69 31.84
CA ILE A 140 6.23 -16.09 31.26
C ILE A 140 7.48 -16.89 31.62
N LEU A 141 7.58 -17.39 32.86
CA LEU A 141 8.66 -18.29 33.26
C LEU A 141 8.65 -19.59 32.45
N ARG A 142 7.46 -20.19 32.24
CA ARG A 142 7.32 -21.40 31.44
C ARG A 142 7.66 -21.16 29.97
N ILE A 143 7.04 -20.16 29.35
CA ILE A 143 7.22 -19.83 27.92
C ILE A 143 8.67 -19.42 27.66
N GLY A 144 9.24 -18.56 28.52
CA GLY A 144 10.62 -18.14 28.42
C GLY A 144 11.62 -19.27 28.63
N GLY A 145 11.35 -20.17 29.58
CA GLY A 145 12.16 -21.37 29.75
C GLY A 145 12.11 -22.29 28.54
N ARG A 146 10.94 -22.46 27.92
CA ARG A 146 10.76 -23.27 26.70
C ARG A 146 11.57 -22.71 25.54
N ASP A 147 11.45 -21.42 25.30
CA ASP A 147 12.18 -20.72 24.24
C ASP A 147 13.70 -20.79 24.47
N LEU A 148 14.19 -20.50 25.68
CA LEU A 148 15.62 -20.57 26.00
C LEU A 148 16.21 -21.97 25.89
N CYS A 149 15.43 -23.01 26.21
CA CYS A 149 15.87 -24.41 26.17
C CYS A 149 15.60 -25.09 24.82
N ASP A 150 15.26 -24.33 23.78
CA ASP A 150 14.94 -24.83 22.44
C ASP A 150 13.83 -25.90 22.42
N LEU A 151 12.84 -25.75 23.33
CA LEU A 151 11.66 -26.62 23.45
C LEU A 151 10.44 -26.09 22.71
N ALA A 152 10.54 -24.87 22.18
CA ALA A 152 9.52 -24.21 21.38
C ALA A 152 10.17 -23.31 20.34
N ASP A 153 9.73 -23.41 19.09
CA ASP A 153 10.15 -22.47 18.06
C ASP A 153 9.55 -21.08 18.28
N LEU A 154 9.96 -20.10 17.45
CA LEU A 154 9.44 -18.74 17.51
C LEU A 154 7.91 -18.69 17.37
N THR A 155 7.34 -19.46 16.44
CA THR A 155 5.90 -19.42 16.15
C THR A 155 5.09 -19.92 17.34
N GLN A 156 5.54 -21.00 17.97
CA GLN A 156 4.95 -21.52 19.20
C GLN A 156 5.07 -20.50 20.33
N THR A 157 6.27 -19.95 20.55
CA THR A 157 6.54 -18.99 21.61
C THR A 157 5.65 -17.75 21.50
N THR A 158 5.57 -17.12 20.32
CA THR A 158 4.75 -15.91 20.13
C THR A 158 3.25 -16.22 20.19
N ALA A 159 2.83 -17.42 19.77
CA ALA A 159 1.45 -17.87 19.88
C ALA A 159 1.05 -18.08 21.34
N GLU A 160 1.90 -18.68 22.18
CA GLU A 160 1.63 -18.86 23.61
C GLU A 160 1.61 -17.52 24.36
N LEU A 161 2.49 -16.57 24.02
CA LEU A 161 2.47 -15.22 24.60
C LEU A 161 1.19 -14.46 24.23
N SER A 162 0.74 -14.61 22.99
CA SER A 162 -0.52 -14.02 22.50
C SER A 162 -1.73 -14.67 23.19
N ASP A 163 -1.71 -15.99 23.34
CA ASP A 163 -2.79 -16.72 24.02
C ASP A 163 -2.87 -16.36 25.52
N LEU A 164 -1.72 -16.13 26.17
CA LEU A 164 -1.65 -15.63 27.55
C LEU A 164 -2.30 -14.26 27.69
N ALA A 165 -1.96 -13.32 26.80
CA ALA A 165 -2.56 -11.99 26.80
C ALA A 165 -4.09 -12.04 26.56
N GLY A 166 -4.54 -12.85 25.61
CA GLY A 166 -5.96 -13.06 25.33
C GLY A 166 -6.71 -13.64 26.53
N ALA A 167 -6.19 -14.69 27.16
CA ALA A 167 -6.80 -15.33 28.32
C ALA A 167 -6.87 -14.38 29.54
N CYS A 168 -5.83 -13.56 29.77
CA CYS A 168 -5.87 -12.55 30.82
C CYS A 168 -6.94 -11.48 30.55
N LEU A 169 -7.12 -11.06 29.30
CA LEU A 169 -8.16 -10.11 28.90
C LEU A 169 -9.56 -10.70 29.03
N ASP A 170 -9.79 -11.92 28.57
CA ASP A 170 -11.07 -12.61 28.73
C ASP A 170 -11.47 -12.65 30.21
N ARG A 171 -10.55 -13.07 31.11
CA ARG A 171 -10.87 -13.09 32.54
C ARG A 171 -11.09 -11.70 33.14
N ALA A 172 -10.33 -10.70 32.68
CA ALA A 172 -10.52 -9.33 33.12
C ALA A 172 -11.89 -8.78 32.70
N ILE A 173 -12.34 -9.07 31.47
CA ILE A 173 -13.68 -8.67 30.97
C ILE A 173 -14.78 -9.34 31.79
N GLU A 174 -14.68 -10.65 32.03
CA GLU A 174 -15.67 -11.41 32.82
C GLU A 174 -15.88 -10.78 34.21
N ILE A 175 -14.79 -10.54 34.95
CA ILE A 175 -14.88 -9.95 36.29
C ILE A 175 -15.27 -8.48 36.26
N CYS A 176 -14.68 -7.67 35.38
CA CYS A 176 -15.01 -6.24 35.33
C CYS A 176 -16.46 -6.00 34.90
N SER A 177 -16.98 -6.82 33.99
CA SER A 177 -18.41 -6.78 33.62
C SER A 177 -19.28 -7.14 34.81
N ALA A 178 -18.99 -8.24 35.52
CA ALA A 178 -19.76 -8.62 36.71
C ALA A 178 -19.78 -7.52 37.78
N LEU A 179 -18.64 -6.87 38.02
CA LEU A 179 -18.54 -5.74 38.97
C LEU A 179 -19.35 -4.52 38.50
N LEU A 180 -19.32 -4.18 37.22
CA LEU A 180 -20.14 -3.07 36.69
C LEU A 180 -21.63 -3.39 36.71
N GLN A 181 -22.02 -4.63 36.44
CA GLN A 181 -23.43 -5.05 36.52
C GLN A 181 -23.95 -5.00 37.96
N GLN A 182 -23.11 -5.21 38.98
CA GLN A 182 -23.49 -5.00 40.38
C GLN A 182 -23.75 -3.53 40.73
N GLU A 183 -23.11 -2.58 40.02
CA GLU A 183 -23.23 -1.14 40.29
C GLU A 183 -24.32 -0.46 39.45
N TYR A 184 -24.47 -0.88 38.18
CA TYR A 184 -25.33 -0.23 37.18
C TYR A 184 -26.46 -1.13 36.65
N GLY A 185 -26.49 -2.42 37.02
CA GLY A 185 -27.37 -3.43 36.39
C GLY A 185 -26.84 -3.88 35.02
N PRO A 186 -27.35 -4.99 34.46
CA PRO A 186 -26.96 -5.45 33.13
C PRO A 186 -27.40 -4.45 32.05
N PRO A 187 -26.57 -4.20 31.02
CA PRO A 187 -26.95 -3.39 29.89
C PRO A 187 -28.04 -4.09 29.06
N GLN A 188 -29.07 -3.36 28.63
CA GLN A 188 -30.11 -3.88 27.74
C GLN A 188 -30.32 -2.99 26.53
N VAL A 189 -30.53 -3.66 25.39
CA VAL A 189 -30.84 -3.05 24.09
C VAL A 189 -32.17 -3.59 23.61
N VAL A 190 -32.96 -2.70 23.01
CA VAL A 190 -34.16 -3.03 22.23
C VAL A 190 -33.95 -2.45 20.83
N GLU A 191 -33.94 -3.28 19.80
CA GLU A 191 -33.65 -2.84 18.42
C GLU A 191 -34.82 -2.06 17.82
N GLN A 192 -36.04 -2.58 17.96
CA GLN A 192 -37.29 -1.92 17.58
C GLN A 192 -38.33 -2.03 18.69
N GLU A 193 -39.26 -1.08 18.72
CA GLU A 193 -40.35 -1.07 19.71
C GLU A 193 -41.20 -2.33 19.57
N GLY A 194 -41.10 -3.24 20.55
CA GLY A 194 -41.76 -4.56 20.55
C GLY A 194 -40.82 -5.76 20.46
N ASP A 195 -39.53 -5.57 20.18
CA ASP A 195 -38.53 -6.65 20.19
C ASP A 195 -38.19 -7.10 21.63
N GLU A 196 -37.78 -8.37 21.79
CA GLU A 196 -37.26 -8.86 23.06
C GLU A 196 -35.94 -8.14 23.42
N PRO A 197 -35.80 -7.59 24.64
CA PRO A 197 -34.55 -6.98 25.08
C PRO A 197 -33.42 -8.00 25.12
N TYR A 198 -32.22 -7.59 24.67
CA TYR A 198 -31.03 -8.42 24.74
C TYR A 198 -29.83 -7.67 25.31
N GLU A 199 -28.85 -8.40 25.85
CA GLU A 199 -27.62 -7.82 26.36
C GLU A 199 -26.63 -7.52 25.21
N PRO A 200 -26.16 -6.27 25.07
CA PRO A 200 -25.20 -5.92 24.04
C PRO A 200 -23.85 -6.62 24.26
N ARG A 201 -23.19 -6.97 23.16
CA ARG A 201 -21.91 -7.68 23.19
C ARG A 201 -20.74 -6.69 23.26
N PHE A 202 -19.68 -7.11 23.93
CA PHE A 202 -18.38 -6.40 24.00
C PHE A 202 -17.27 -7.26 23.41
N CYS A 203 -16.35 -6.65 22.67
CA CYS A 203 -15.23 -7.33 22.02
C CYS A 203 -13.97 -6.48 22.12
N VAL A 204 -12.82 -7.15 22.22
CA VAL A 204 -11.51 -6.53 22.10
C VAL A 204 -10.83 -7.04 20.84
N LEU A 205 -10.44 -6.12 19.96
CA LEU A 205 -9.53 -6.42 18.86
C LEU A 205 -8.09 -6.25 19.33
N GLY A 206 -7.27 -7.27 19.08
CA GLY A 206 -5.82 -7.18 19.16
C GLY A 206 -5.28 -6.70 17.82
N MET A 207 -4.43 -5.69 17.87
CA MET A 207 -3.81 -5.05 16.72
C MET A 207 -2.33 -5.42 16.62
N GLY A 208 -1.67 -5.02 15.53
CA GLY A 208 -0.22 -5.18 15.38
C GLY A 208 0.27 -6.62 15.65
N LYS A 209 1.30 -6.74 16.50
CA LYS A 209 1.87 -8.05 16.88
C LYS A 209 0.86 -8.94 17.59
N PHE A 210 -0.05 -8.38 18.40
CA PHE A 210 -1.03 -9.20 19.12
C PHE A 210 -2.07 -9.81 18.17
N GLY A 211 -2.53 -9.01 17.22
CA GLY A 211 -3.44 -9.43 16.17
C GLY A 211 -2.88 -10.54 15.28
N GLY A 212 -1.60 -10.42 14.91
CA GLY A 212 -0.83 -11.42 14.14
C GLY A 212 -0.42 -12.70 14.90
N ARG A 213 -0.72 -12.81 16.20
CA ARG A 213 -0.22 -13.87 17.11
C ARG A 213 1.32 -13.90 17.22
N GLU A 214 1.91 -12.71 17.27
CA GLU A 214 3.34 -12.42 17.15
C GLU A 214 3.86 -11.60 18.34
N LEU A 215 3.27 -11.71 19.54
CA LEU A 215 3.78 -10.99 20.72
C LEU A 215 5.20 -11.43 21.10
N ASN A 216 5.99 -10.48 21.63
CA ASN A 216 7.26 -10.75 22.32
C ASN A 216 7.09 -10.65 23.85
N PHE A 217 8.14 -11.02 24.58
CA PHE A 217 8.18 -10.99 26.05
C PHE A 217 7.95 -9.61 26.67
N SER A 218 8.39 -8.53 26.01
CA SER A 218 8.17 -7.15 26.47
C SER A 218 7.54 -6.30 25.36
N SER A 219 6.43 -6.81 24.80
CA SER A 219 5.57 -6.08 23.87
C SER A 219 4.44 -5.37 24.61
N ASP A 220 4.10 -4.19 24.12
CA ASP A 220 2.78 -3.59 24.39
C ASP A 220 1.72 -4.43 23.68
N ILE A 221 0.52 -4.50 24.25
CA ILE A 221 -0.66 -5.05 23.59
C ILE A 221 -1.49 -3.91 23.03
N ASP A 222 -1.55 -3.83 21.71
CA ASP A 222 -2.32 -2.82 20.99
C ASP A 222 -3.81 -3.26 20.92
N LEU A 223 -4.72 -2.49 21.53
CA LEU A 223 -6.13 -2.86 21.70
C LEU A 223 -7.09 -1.83 21.08
N VAL A 224 -8.21 -2.33 20.56
CA VAL A 224 -9.40 -1.53 20.22
C VAL A 224 -10.62 -2.18 20.85
N TYR A 225 -11.37 -1.42 21.64
CA TYR A 225 -12.59 -1.88 22.32
C TYR A 225 -13.84 -1.57 21.50
N LEU A 226 -14.69 -2.58 21.33
CA LEU A 226 -15.88 -2.52 20.48
C LEU A 226 -17.12 -3.05 21.21
N TYR A 227 -18.27 -2.48 20.93
CA TYR A 227 -19.56 -2.97 21.44
C TYR A 227 -20.66 -2.94 20.38
N SER A 228 -21.71 -3.74 20.56
CA SER A 228 -22.63 -4.09 19.47
C SER A 228 -23.68 -3.02 19.10
N SER A 229 -24.12 -2.19 20.04
CA SER A 229 -25.22 -1.21 19.85
C SER A 229 -24.94 0.09 20.58
N GLU A 230 -25.26 1.22 19.94
CA GLU A 230 -25.23 2.57 20.54
C GLU A 230 -26.53 2.96 21.25
N ARG A 231 -27.58 2.14 21.13
CA ARG A 231 -28.88 2.34 21.76
C ARG A 231 -29.03 1.39 22.93
N GLY A 232 -29.63 1.87 24.01
CA GLY A 232 -29.93 1.07 25.20
C GLY A 232 -29.43 1.72 26.48
N GLU A 233 -29.90 1.18 27.60
CA GLU A 233 -29.54 1.63 28.94
C GLU A 233 -29.36 0.40 29.83
N THR A 234 -28.65 0.56 30.94
CA THR A 234 -28.59 -0.47 31.97
C THR A 234 -29.92 -0.59 32.71
N LEU A 235 -30.18 -1.74 33.31
CA LEU A 235 -31.39 -1.93 34.13
C LEU A 235 -31.37 -1.12 35.44
N GLY A 236 -30.21 -0.62 35.86
CA GLY A 236 -30.03 -0.03 37.18
C GLY A 236 -30.01 -1.10 38.27
N VAL A 237 -29.85 -0.65 39.51
CA VAL A 237 -29.87 -1.51 40.70
C VAL A 237 -31.00 -1.05 41.61
N GLU A 238 -31.81 -2.00 42.06
CA GLU A 238 -32.90 -1.75 43.00
C GLU A 238 -32.34 -1.53 44.41
N ASN A 239 -32.72 -0.40 45.04
CA ASN A 239 -32.33 -0.12 46.42
C ASN A 239 -33.28 -0.80 47.44
N GLU A 240 -32.95 -0.72 48.73
CA GLU A 240 -33.78 -1.28 49.82
C GLU A 240 -35.23 -0.74 49.88
N ARG A 241 -35.53 0.33 49.15
CA ARG A 241 -36.86 0.96 49.06
C ARG A 241 -37.61 0.64 47.76
N GLY A 242 -37.04 -0.20 46.89
CA GLY A 242 -37.62 -0.57 45.59
C GLY A 242 -37.42 0.45 44.47
N GLU A 243 -36.57 1.47 44.67
CA GLU A 243 -36.26 2.45 43.62
C GLU A 243 -35.05 1.99 42.80
N ILE A 244 -35.17 2.07 41.48
CA ILE A 244 -34.06 1.78 40.55
C ILE A 244 -33.11 2.98 40.50
N LYS A 245 -31.82 2.76 40.81
CA LYS A 245 -30.74 3.76 40.73
C LYS A 245 -29.65 3.34 39.74
N ASN A 246 -28.78 4.29 39.40
CA ASN A 246 -27.59 4.07 38.55
C ASN A 246 -27.89 3.51 37.16
N ARG A 247 -29.01 3.95 36.56
CA ARG A 247 -29.30 3.68 35.16
C ARG A 247 -28.46 4.60 34.27
N ILE A 248 -27.66 4.02 33.38
CA ILE A 248 -26.81 4.75 32.45
C ILE A 248 -26.97 4.21 31.03
N GLU A 249 -26.67 5.02 30.03
CA GLU A 249 -26.64 4.57 28.64
C GLU A 249 -25.56 3.49 28.39
N VAL A 250 -25.75 2.68 27.36
CA VAL A 250 -24.79 1.61 27.01
C VAL A 250 -23.39 2.12 26.64
N HIS A 251 -23.29 3.30 26.02
CA HIS A 251 -21.99 3.89 25.64
C HIS A 251 -21.09 4.17 26.86
N PRO A 252 -21.51 4.98 27.86
CA PRO A 252 -20.70 5.22 29.05
C PRO A 252 -20.45 3.94 29.87
N TYR A 253 -21.36 2.96 29.84
CA TYR A 253 -21.13 1.64 30.45
C TYR A 253 -19.93 0.93 29.82
N PHE A 254 -19.87 0.83 28.48
CA PHE A 254 -18.77 0.15 27.79
C PHE A 254 -17.46 0.92 27.81
N VAL A 255 -17.49 2.26 27.86
CA VAL A 255 -16.30 3.08 28.12
C VAL A 255 -15.73 2.75 29.49
N LYS A 256 -16.55 2.72 30.55
CA LYS A 256 -16.14 2.31 31.90
C LYS A 256 -15.58 0.89 31.93
N LEU A 257 -16.22 -0.06 31.22
CA LEU A 257 -15.73 -1.44 31.13
C LEU A 257 -14.34 -1.50 30.50
N ALA A 258 -14.13 -0.80 29.37
CA ALA A 258 -12.86 -0.73 28.68
C ALA A 258 -11.75 -0.12 29.57
N GLU A 259 -12.06 0.94 30.31
CA GLU A 259 -11.14 1.57 31.27
C GLU A 259 -10.78 0.62 32.42
N MET A 260 -11.77 -0.06 33.00
CA MET A 260 -11.54 -1.03 34.08
C MET A 260 -10.68 -2.21 33.63
N VAL A 261 -10.94 -2.76 32.45
CA VAL A 261 -10.13 -3.84 31.85
C VAL A 261 -8.71 -3.34 31.57
N THR A 262 -8.55 -2.15 30.98
CA THR A 262 -7.24 -1.53 30.74
C THR A 262 -6.46 -1.38 32.05
N ARG A 263 -7.12 -0.95 33.12
CA ARG A 263 -6.52 -0.80 34.46
C ARG A 263 -6.15 -2.16 35.07
N ALA A 264 -6.99 -3.18 34.92
CA ALA A 264 -6.71 -4.52 35.45
C ALA A 264 -5.39 -5.09 34.87
N ILE A 265 -5.19 -4.87 33.57
CA ILE A 265 -4.05 -5.38 32.80
C ILE A 265 -2.80 -4.50 32.92
N GLY A 266 -2.95 -3.18 32.75
CA GLY A 266 -1.85 -2.25 32.56
C GLY A 266 -1.34 -1.52 33.80
N GLN A 267 -2.14 -1.40 34.86
CA GLN A 267 -1.71 -0.67 36.06
C GLN A 267 -0.50 -1.34 36.72
N VAL A 268 0.47 -0.56 37.21
CA VAL A 268 1.57 -1.11 38.00
C VAL A 268 1.13 -1.22 39.47
N THR A 269 1.22 -2.41 40.05
CA THR A 269 0.96 -2.70 41.47
C THR A 269 2.24 -3.26 42.13
N GLU A 270 2.18 -3.62 43.41
CA GLU A 270 3.28 -4.31 44.10
C GLU A 270 3.69 -5.63 43.41
N ASP A 271 2.74 -6.27 42.73
CA ASP A 271 2.91 -7.51 41.99
C ASP A 271 3.36 -7.27 40.52
N GLY A 272 3.62 -6.01 40.14
CA GLY A 272 3.99 -5.57 38.79
C GLY A 272 2.78 -5.22 37.93
N PHE A 273 2.84 -5.54 36.64
CA PHE A 273 1.74 -5.36 35.68
C PHE A 273 1.57 -6.67 34.87
N VAL A 274 0.43 -6.82 34.19
CA VAL A 274 0.19 -8.00 33.34
C VAL A 274 0.81 -7.75 31.96
N PHE A 275 0.33 -6.74 31.24
CA PHE A 275 0.89 -6.26 29.97
C PHE A 275 0.76 -4.74 29.91
N ARG A 276 1.68 -4.07 29.22
CA ARG A 276 1.48 -2.65 28.86
C ARG A 276 0.41 -2.58 27.78
N VAL A 277 -0.54 -1.68 27.94
CA VAL A 277 -1.69 -1.55 27.03
C VAL A 277 -1.54 -0.27 26.22
N ASP A 278 -1.65 -0.37 24.90
CA ASP A 278 -1.71 0.78 23.99
C ASP A 278 -3.07 0.78 23.26
N CYS A 279 -3.83 1.86 23.40
CA CYS A 279 -5.13 2.05 22.74
C CYS A 279 -5.08 3.11 21.63
N ASN A 280 -3.90 3.55 21.19
CA ASN A 280 -3.73 4.66 20.24
C ASN A 280 -4.11 4.29 18.79
N LEU A 281 -4.29 3.01 18.48
CA LEU A 281 -4.78 2.55 17.17
C LEU A 281 -6.31 2.55 17.06
N ARG A 282 -7.03 2.99 18.09
CA ARG A 282 -8.49 3.18 18.02
C ARG A 282 -8.83 4.40 17.13
N PRO A 283 -10.06 4.48 16.58
CA PRO A 283 -10.54 5.66 15.86
C PRO A 283 -10.23 6.96 16.60
N GLU A 284 -9.72 7.96 15.87
CA GLU A 284 -9.28 9.26 16.39
C GLU A 284 -8.11 9.21 17.40
N GLY A 285 -7.48 8.04 17.56
CA GLY A 285 -6.32 7.82 18.41
C GLY A 285 -6.56 8.26 19.84
N SER A 286 -5.60 9.00 20.42
CA SER A 286 -5.69 9.45 21.81
C SER A 286 -6.85 10.42 22.11
N ARG A 287 -7.44 11.04 21.07
CA ARG A 287 -8.57 11.97 21.20
C ARG A 287 -9.93 11.26 21.15
N GLY A 288 -9.97 10.05 20.61
CA GLY A 288 -11.19 9.25 20.51
C GLY A 288 -11.58 8.60 21.84
N GLU A 289 -12.85 8.22 21.92
CA GLU A 289 -13.42 7.47 23.03
C GLU A 289 -12.71 6.12 23.26
N MET A 290 -12.73 5.63 24.50
CA MET A 290 -12.04 4.37 24.84
C MET A 290 -12.67 3.15 24.17
N ALA A 291 -13.99 3.17 23.98
CA ALA A 291 -14.76 2.12 23.32
C ALA A 291 -15.68 2.72 22.24
N ILE A 292 -15.81 2.05 21.10
CA ILE A 292 -16.64 2.50 19.98
C ILE A 292 -17.70 1.46 19.61
N SER A 293 -18.90 1.92 19.24
CA SER A 293 -19.96 1.02 18.77
C SER A 293 -19.61 0.45 17.40
N LEU A 294 -20.19 -0.70 17.04
CA LEU A 294 -20.10 -1.24 15.67
C LEU A 294 -20.48 -0.16 14.64
N ARG A 295 -21.59 0.55 14.87
CA ARG A 295 -22.05 1.61 13.96
C ARG A 295 -21.08 2.77 13.88
N GLY A 296 -20.53 3.20 15.01
CA GLY A 296 -19.52 4.27 15.07
C GLY A 296 -18.25 3.89 14.32
N ALA A 297 -17.79 2.65 14.45
CA ALA A 297 -16.64 2.14 13.70
C ALA A 297 -16.90 2.13 12.19
N GLU A 298 -18.08 1.68 11.75
CA GLU A 298 -18.48 1.71 10.34
C GLU A 298 -18.41 3.14 9.77
N VAL A 299 -19.08 4.09 10.42
CA VAL A 299 -19.14 5.49 9.99
C VAL A 299 -17.74 6.12 9.95
N TYR A 300 -16.92 5.85 10.97
CA TYR A 300 -15.56 6.39 11.05
C TYR A 300 -14.68 5.90 9.90
N TYR A 301 -14.56 4.58 9.72
CA TYR A 301 -13.65 4.04 8.72
C TYR A 301 -14.13 4.27 7.28
N GLU A 302 -15.44 4.38 7.07
CA GLU A 302 -16.00 4.76 5.76
C GLU A 302 -15.72 6.22 5.40
N SER A 303 -15.83 7.14 6.37
CA SER A 303 -15.80 8.58 6.10
C SER A 303 -14.42 9.22 6.33
N TRP A 304 -13.67 8.75 7.33
CA TRP A 304 -12.46 9.40 7.86
C TRP A 304 -11.23 8.49 7.93
N GLY A 305 -11.39 7.20 7.62
CA GLY A 305 -10.33 6.21 7.75
C GLY A 305 -9.08 6.53 6.94
N GLN A 306 -7.93 6.60 7.61
CA GLN A 306 -6.64 6.98 7.04
C GLN A 306 -5.86 5.79 6.47
N SER A 307 -4.94 6.10 5.56
CA SER A 307 -4.03 5.13 4.91
C SER A 307 -3.28 4.22 5.88
N TRP A 308 -2.75 4.77 6.97
CA TRP A 308 -1.99 3.98 7.95
C TRP A 308 -2.89 3.10 8.82
N GLU A 309 -4.16 3.48 9.04
CA GLU A 309 -5.13 2.67 9.77
C GLU A 309 -5.49 1.42 8.98
N ARG A 310 -5.55 1.54 7.64
CA ARG A 310 -5.71 0.38 6.75
C ARG A 310 -4.60 -0.66 6.96
N ALA A 311 -3.34 -0.22 6.95
CA ALA A 311 -2.20 -1.10 7.21
C ALA A 311 -2.23 -1.72 8.62
N ALA A 312 -2.67 -0.97 9.63
CA ALA A 312 -2.85 -1.50 10.99
C ALA A 312 -3.96 -2.57 11.06
N MET A 313 -5.07 -2.35 10.36
CA MET A 313 -6.22 -3.26 10.31
C MET A 313 -5.93 -4.59 9.60
N LEU A 314 -4.87 -4.69 8.79
CA LEU A 314 -4.41 -5.96 8.22
C LEU A 314 -4.14 -7.02 9.29
N LYS A 315 -3.69 -6.60 10.48
CA LYS A 315 -3.42 -7.52 11.60
C LYS A 315 -4.57 -7.60 12.60
N ALA A 316 -5.65 -6.82 12.47
CA ALA A 316 -6.75 -6.78 13.45
C ALA A 316 -7.41 -8.16 13.64
N ARG A 317 -7.47 -8.65 14.88
CA ARG A 317 -8.07 -9.95 15.24
C ARG A 317 -8.91 -9.84 16.51
N PRO A 318 -10.09 -10.48 16.59
CA PRO A 318 -10.82 -10.59 17.85
C PRO A 318 -10.04 -11.47 18.82
N ILE A 319 -9.67 -10.93 19.99
CA ILE A 319 -8.79 -11.61 20.95
C ILE A 319 -9.45 -11.94 22.28
N ALA A 320 -10.49 -11.20 22.68
CA ALA A 320 -11.21 -11.40 23.93
C ALA A 320 -12.65 -10.85 23.84
N GLY A 321 -13.54 -11.32 24.72
CA GLY A 321 -14.97 -11.03 24.66
C GLY A 321 -15.67 -11.77 23.52
N SER A 322 -16.75 -11.20 22.97
CA SER A 322 -17.48 -11.81 21.84
C SER A 322 -16.64 -11.75 20.56
N LYS A 323 -16.10 -12.91 20.16
CA LYS A 323 -15.36 -13.06 18.90
C LYS A 323 -16.24 -12.85 17.69
N GLU A 324 -17.52 -13.22 17.80
CA GLU A 324 -18.53 -13.06 16.75
C GLU A 324 -18.75 -11.57 16.41
N LEU A 325 -18.79 -10.70 17.42
CA LEU A 325 -18.89 -9.25 17.21
C LEU A 325 -17.64 -8.72 16.48
N GLY A 326 -16.45 -9.11 16.93
CA GLY A 326 -15.20 -8.68 16.28
C GLY A 326 -15.08 -9.17 14.84
N GLU A 327 -15.50 -10.40 14.55
CA GLU A 327 -15.57 -10.94 13.18
C GLU A 327 -16.57 -10.17 12.31
N ARG A 328 -17.72 -9.79 12.88
CA ARG A 328 -18.71 -8.93 12.19
C ARG A 328 -18.10 -7.58 11.84
N VAL A 329 -17.39 -6.94 12.77
CA VAL A 329 -16.72 -5.65 12.53
C VAL A 329 -15.69 -5.77 11.41
N ILE A 330 -14.80 -6.76 11.45
CA ILE A 330 -13.78 -6.97 10.41
C ILE A 330 -14.43 -7.26 9.06
N ARG A 331 -15.54 -8.00 9.04
CA ARG A 331 -16.31 -8.26 7.81
C ARG A 331 -16.89 -6.97 7.25
N THR A 332 -17.51 -6.13 8.08
CA THR A 332 -18.03 -4.84 7.62
C THR A 332 -16.91 -3.93 7.10
N LEU A 333 -15.76 -3.92 7.76
CA LEU A 333 -14.61 -3.11 7.37
C LEU A 333 -13.79 -3.71 6.21
N THR A 334 -14.15 -4.90 5.70
CA THR A 334 -13.42 -5.55 4.60
C THR A 334 -13.24 -4.65 3.36
N PRO A 335 -14.23 -3.87 2.89
CA PRO A 335 -14.06 -2.95 1.77
C PRO A 335 -13.06 -1.82 2.08
N PHE A 336 -13.04 -1.33 3.32
CA PHE A 336 -12.05 -0.36 3.78
C PHE A 336 -10.65 -0.97 3.84
N ILE A 337 -10.50 -2.19 4.38
CA ILE A 337 -9.19 -2.83 4.60
C ILE A 337 -8.58 -3.34 3.28
N TYR A 338 -9.38 -4.01 2.45
CA TYR A 338 -8.92 -4.78 1.29
C TYR A 338 -9.52 -4.25 -0.01
N ARG A 339 -8.89 -3.23 -0.58
CA ARG A 339 -9.34 -2.58 -1.82
C ARG A 339 -9.16 -3.49 -3.03
N ARG A 340 -10.20 -3.60 -3.86
CA ARG A 340 -10.20 -4.47 -5.06
C ARG A 340 -9.54 -3.84 -6.28
N TYR A 341 -9.47 -2.51 -6.34
CA TYR A 341 -8.92 -1.79 -7.48
C TYR A 341 -7.64 -1.07 -7.05
N LEU A 342 -6.67 -1.04 -7.97
CA LEU A 342 -5.48 -0.21 -7.84
C LEU A 342 -5.92 1.24 -7.97
N ASP A 343 -6.25 1.85 -6.84
CA ASP A 343 -6.57 3.27 -6.75
C ASP A 343 -5.37 4.05 -6.22
N TYR A 344 -5.43 5.37 -6.42
CA TYR A 344 -4.36 6.27 -5.97
C TYR A 344 -4.14 6.22 -4.44
N GLY A 345 -5.20 5.99 -3.67
CA GLY A 345 -5.04 5.88 -2.22
C GLY A 345 -4.17 4.68 -1.85
N MET A 346 -4.16 3.61 -2.63
CA MET A 346 -3.28 2.47 -2.41
C MET A 346 -1.79 2.81 -2.66
N VAL A 347 -1.50 3.63 -3.67
CA VAL A 347 -0.15 4.16 -3.92
C VAL A 347 0.30 5.07 -2.78
N GLU A 348 -0.62 5.90 -2.27
CA GLU A 348 -0.38 6.74 -1.09
C GLU A 348 -0.15 5.91 0.18
N ASP A 349 -0.86 4.80 0.37
CA ASP A 349 -0.66 3.86 1.48
C ASP A 349 0.78 3.30 1.46
N ILE A 350 1.25 2.84 0.28
CA ILE A 350 2.60 2.32 0.05
C ILE A 350 3.67 3.41 0.27
N LYS A 351 3.46 4.61 -0.28
CA LYS A 351 4.39 5.75 -0.15
C LYS A 351 4.51 6.24 1.30
N THR A 352 3.39 6.30 2.02
CA THR A 352 3.37 6.67 3.44
C THR A 352 4.11 5.65 4.29
N MET A 353 3.98 4.35 3.98
CA MET A 353 4.77 3.31 4.64
C MET A 353 6.27 3.47 4.37
N LYS A 354 6.67 3.69 3.11
CA LYS A 354 8.07 3.96 2.73
C LYS A 354 8.66 5.17 3.49
N GLN A 355 7.99 6.32 3.43
CA GLN A 355 8.46 7.55 4.08
C GLN A 355 8.63 7.41 5.60
N LYS A 356 7.76 6.64 6.27
CA LYS A 356 7.90 6.37 7.71
C LYS A 356 9.15 5.56 8.01
N ILE A 357 9.57 4.66 7.12
CA ILE A 357 10.79 3.86 7.27
C ILE A 357 12.00 4.74 7.03
N ASP A 358 12.04 5.47 5.91
CA ASP A 358 13.18 6.31 5.53
C ASP A 358 13.50 7.36 6.60
N ARG A 359 12.47 8.01 7.19
CA ARG A 359 12.65 8.96 8.31
C ARG A 359 13.26 8.32 9.57
N ASN A 360 13.00 7.03 9.80
CA ASN A 360 13.58 6.31 10.93
C ASN A 360 15.01 5.86 10.63
N LEU A 361 15.32 5.51 9.37
CA LEU A 361 16.65 5.12 8.91
C LEU A 361 17.62 6.30 8.84
N SER A 362 17.16 7.49 8.45
CA SER A 362 18.00 8.70 8.29
C SER A 362 18.57 9.26 9.60
N ARG A 363 18.14 8.74 10.76
CA ARG A 363 18.78 9.01 12.05
C ARG A 363 20.05 8.16 12.16
N ALA A 364 21.12 8.61 11.51
CA ALA A 364 22.37 7.88 11.23
C ALA A 364 23.07 7.16 12.41
N ARG A 365 22.67 7.36 13.67
CA ARG A 365 23.20 6.63 14.85
C ARG A 365 22.27 5.55 15.41
N GLU A 366 20.99 5.53 15.04
CA GLU A 366 20.00 4.55 15.52
C GLU A 366 19.84 3.38 14.54
N GLY A 367 20.10 3.61 13.24
CA GLY A 367 19.94 2.61 12.17
C GLY A 367 20.79 1.36 12.32
N GLU A 368 22.03 1.47 12.82
CA GLU A 368 22.93 0.31 12.99
C GLU A 368 22.62 -0.50 14.24
N VAL A 369 22.13 0.14 15.31
CA VAL A 369 21.99 -0.49 16.64
C VAL A 369 20.60 -1.08 16.87
N ASN A 370 19.56 -0.58 16.19
CA ASN A 370 18.18 -0.99 16.42
C ASN A 370 17.73 -2.15 15.52
N LEU A 371 17.39 -3.30 16.10
CA LEU A 371 16.95 -4.50 15.37
C LEU A 371 15.57 -4.36 14.70
N LYS A 372 14.73 -3.47 15.22
CA LYS A 372 13.35 -3.31 14.74
C LYS A 372 13.25 -2.23 13.67
N LEU A 373 13.77 -1.05 13.96
CA LEU A 373 13.64 0.15 13.11
C LEU A 373 14.87 0.41 12.24
N GLY A 374 15.98 -0.25 12.53
CA GLY A 374 17.19 -0.12 11.73
C GLY A 374 17.06 -0.81 10.37
N TRP A 375 18.05 -0.53 9.54
CA TRP A 375 18.18 -1.06 8.19
C TRP A 375 18.18 -2.59 8.18
N GLY A 376 17.43 -3.22 7.27
CA GLY A 376 17.27 -4.67 7.23
C GLY A 376 16.58 -5.26 8.47
N GLY A 377 15.89 -4.41 9.24
CA GLY A 377 15.28 -4.78 10.52
C GLY A 377 13.91 -5.46 10.38
N ILE A 378 13.36 -5.87 11.53
CA ILE A 378 12.06 -6.58 11.61
C ILE A 378 10.94 -5.79 10.90
N ARG A 379 10.96 -4.46 11.01
CA ARG A 379 9.93 -3.59 10.47
C ARG A 379 9.94 -3.53 8.95
N GLU A 380 11.10 -3.61 8.29
CA GLU A 380 11.17 -3.69 6.82
C GLU A 380 10.49 -4.97 6.31
N ILE A 381 10.70 -6.11 6.98
CA ILE A 381 10.04 -7.38 6.66
C ILE A 381 8.52 -7.28 6.83
N GLU A 382 8.06 -6.74 7.96
CA GLU A 382 6.62 -6.56 8.24
C GLU A 382 5.95 -5.68 7.19
N PHE A 383 6.60 -4.58 6.80
CA PHE A 383 6.08 -3.66 5.79
C PHE A 383 6.13 -4.23 4.37
N PHE A 384 7.18 -4.97 4.02
CA PHE A 384 7.25 -5.67 2.74
C PHE A 384 6.02 -6.56 2.54
N VAL A 385 5.70 -7.38 3.55
CA VAL A 385 4.51 -8.23 3.54
C VAL A 385 3.23 -7.40 3.49
N GLN A 386 3.09 -6.40 4.36
CA GLN A 386 1.88 -5.58 4.42
C GLN A 386 1.62 -4.81 3.14
N ALA A 387 2.65 -4.29 2.47
CA ALA A 387 2.50 -3.59 1.19
C ALA A 387 1.94 -4.51 0.11
N LEU A 388 2.48 -5.72 -0.02
CA LEU A 388 1.94 -6.73 -0.94
C LEU A 388 0.51 -7.13 -0.57
N GLN A 389 0.18 -7.22 0.71
CA GLN A 389 -1.20 -7.48 1.14
C GLN A 389 -2.15 -6.34 0.79
N LEU A 390 -1.75 -5.07 0.97
CA LEU A 390 -2.56 -3.94 0.54
C LEU A 390 -2.81 -3.94 -0.97
N ILE A 391 -1.82 -4.37 -1.76
CA ILE A 391 -1.92 -4.47 -3.22
C ILE A 391 -2.84 -5.62 -3.65
N TYR A 392 -2.63 -6.81 -3.11
CA TYR A 392 -3.18 -8.05 -3.69
C TYR A 392 -4.32 -8.67 -2.88
N ALA A 393 -4.41 -8.44 -1.57
CA ALA A 393 -5.38 -9.14 -0.71
C ALA A 393 -6.86 -8.71 -0.91
N GLY A 394 -7.08 -7.61 -1.64
CA GLY A 394 -8.41 -7.22 -2.13
C GLY A 394 -8.99 -8.20 -3.13
N LYS A 395 -8.16 -8.64 -4.09
CA LYS A 395 -8.53 -9.60 -5.14
C LYS A 395 -8.31 -11.04 -4.70
N ASN A 396 -7.29 -11.29 -3.88
CA ASN A 396 -6.98 -12.62 -3.37
C ASN A 396 -7.25 -12.71 -1.86
N VAL A 397 -8.33 -13.41 -1.49
CA VAL A 397 -8.75 -13.59 -0.10
C VAL A 397 -7.73 -14.42 0.71
N HIS A 398 -6.97 -15.31 0.08
CA HIS A 398 -5.95 -16.12 0.76
C HIS A 398 -4.85 -15.26 1.38
N LEU A 399 -4.54 -14.10 0.79
CA LEU A 399 -3.54 -13.16 1.29
C LEU A 399 -4.01 -12.34 2.51
N ARG A 400 -5.23 -12.52 3.01
CA ARG A 400 -5.77 -11.86 4.22
C ARG A 400 -5.31 -12.55 5.52
N GLU A 401 -4.08 -13.06 5.50
CA GLU A 401 -3.41 -13.68 6.63
C GLU A 401 -2.75 -12.62 7.51
N ARG A 402 -2.85 -12.75 8.83
CA ARG A 402 -2.40 -11.70 9.77
C ARG A 402 -0.97 -11.93 10.25
N ASN A 403 -0.56 -13.20 10.29
CA ASN A 403 0.77 -13.60 10.72
C ASN A 403 1.79 -13.42 9.58
N THR A 404 2.89 -12.74 9.85
CA THR A 404 3.91 -12.36 8.87
C THR A 404 4.58 -13.58 8.22
N LEU A 405 4.95 -14.62 8.99
CA LEU A 405 5.58 -15.82 8.43
C LEU A 405 4.62 -16.61 7.53
N LYS A 406 3.36 -16.77 7.96
CA LYS A 406 2.33 -17.42 7.13
C LYS A 406 2.01 -16.61 5.87
N ALA A 407 1.96 -15.28 5.99
CA ALA A 407 1.73 -14.39 4.86
C ALA A 407 2.87 -14.46 3.84
N LEU A 408 4.14 -14.56 4.26
CA LEU A 408 5.27 -14.79 3.35
C LEU A 408 5.11 -16.08 2.53
N GLU A 409 4.77 -17.19 3.19
CA GLU A 409 4.53 -18.46 2.50
C GLU A 409 3.35 -18.38 1.52
N LEU A 410 2.31 -17.62 1.85
CA LEU A 410 1.18 -17.39 0.94
C LEU A 410 1.56 -16.51 -0.24
N LEU A 411 2.34 -15.44 -0.03
CA LEU A 411 2.87 -14.59 -1.11
C LEU A 411 3.74 -15.41 -2.09
N ARG A 412 4.53 -16.34 -1.57
CA ARG A 412 5.34 -17.28 -2.38
C ARG A 412 4.46 -18.23 -3.19
N ARG A 413 3.42 -18.81 -2.57
CA ARG A 413 2.48 -19.72 -3.25
C ARG A 413 1.68 -19.04 -4.36
N GLU A 414 1.43 -17.75 -4.22
CA GLU A 414 0.76 -16.92 -5.22
C GLU A 414 1.73 -16.31 -6.24
N GLU A 415 3.00 -16.74 -6.23
CA GLU A 415 4.06 -16.30 -7.15
C GLU A 415 4.31 -14.78 -7.14
N LEU A 416 3.95 -14.10 -6.05
CA LEU A 416 4.20 -12.66 -5.87
C LEU A 416 5.62 -12.36 -5.40
N ILE A 417 6.30 -13.37 -4.85
CA ILE A 417 7.71 -13.34 -4.45
C ILE A 417 8.37 -14.67 -4.80
N GLY A 418 9.68 -14.64 -5.05
CA GLY A 418 10.46 -15.84 -5.35
C GLY A 418 10.72 -16.71 -4.11
N ASP A 419 11.04 -17.99 -4.33
CA ASP A 419 11.41 -18.93 -3.26
C ASP A 419 12.60 -18.45 -2.43
N GLY A 420 13.58 -17.81 -3.09
CA GLY A 420 14.74 -17.23 -2.43
C GLY A 420 14.38 -16.06 -1.51
N GLU A 421 13.49 -15.17 -1.94
CA GLU A 421 13.02 -14.03 -1.14
C GLU A 421 12.24 -14.51 0.08
N CYS A 422 11.29 -15.44 -0.11
CA CYS A 422 10.51 -16.00 0.98
C CYS A 422 11.40 -16.67 2.03
N ARG A 423 12.39 -17.46 1.59
CA ARG A 423 13.36 -18.10 2.50
C ARG A 423 14.17 -17.06 3.27
N ASN A 424 14.79 -16.12 2.56
CA ASN A 424 15.67 -15.10 3.16
C ASN A 424 14.91 -14.24 4.18
N LEU A 425 13.70 -13.78 3.83
CA LEU A 425 12.87 -12.97 4.73
C LEU A 425 12.38 -13.79 5.94
N SER A 426 11.99 -15.05 5.75
CA SER A 426 11.52 -15.91 6.84
C SER A 426 12.64 -16.23 7.84
N GLU A 427 13.82 -16.63 7.34
CA GLU A 427 14.99 -16.91 8.17
C GLU A 427 15.46 -15.66 8.91
N ALA A 428 15.50 -14.51 8.23
CA ALA A 428 15.85 -13.23 8.87
C ALA A 428 14.82 -12.83 9.93
N TYR A 429 13.52 -12.98 9.65
CA TYR A 429 12.48 -12.68 10.63
C TYR A 429 12.61 -13.54 11.88
N VAL A 430 12.82 -14.85 11.71
CA VAL A 430 13.00 -15.79 12.82
C VAL A 430 14.23 -15.41 13.65
N PHE A 431 15.36 -15.15 12.98
CA PHE A 431 16.60 -14.78 13.63
C PHE A 431 16.47 -13.45 14.40
N LEU A 432 16.03 -12.38 13.75
CA LEU A 432 15.92 -11.05 14.36
C LEU A 432 14.95 -11.05 15.55
N ARG A 433 13.84 -11.79 15.45
CA ARG A 433 12.87 -11.95 16.54
C ARG A 433 13.43 -12.74 17.71
N ALA A 434 14.22 -13.79 17.45
CA ALA A 434 14.92 -14.53 18.49
C ALA A 434 15.92 -13.63 19.22
N VAL A 435 16.72 -12.83 18.50
CA VAL A 435 17.63 -11.85 19.12
C VAL A 435 16.86 -10.83 19.97
N GLU A 436 15.74 -10.31 19.43
CA GLU A 436 14.85 -9.40 20.16
C GLU A 436 14.31 -10.04 21.45
N HIS A 437 13.91 -11.32 21.43
CA HIS A 437 13.50 -12.05 22.63
C HIS A 437 14.62 -12.14 23.65
N ARG A 438 15.83 -12.57 23.23
CA ARG A 438 16.99 -12.69 24.14
C ARG A 438 17.33 -11.36 24.80
N LEU A 439 17.20 -10.24 24.10
CA LEU A 439 17.40 -8.90 24.67
C LEU A 439 16.31 -8.54 25.69
N GLN A 440 15.03 -8.74 25.36
CA GLN A 440 13.92 -8.36 26.21
C GLN A 440 13.83 -9.19 27.49
N MET A 441 14.18 -10.48 27.41
CA MET A 441 14.08 -11.42 28.53
C MET A 441 15.07 -11.15 29.66
N VAL A 442 16.16 -10.41 29.46
CA VAL A 442 17.17 -10.19 30.52
C VAL A 442 16.57 -9.50 31.74
N GLN A 443 15.79 -8.45 31.49
CA GLN A 443 15.27 -7.55 32.52
C GLN A 443 13.78 -7.22 32.31
N GLU A 444 13.09 -7.94 31.43
CA GLU A 444 11.71 -7.65 31.03
C GLU A 444 11.53 -6.22 30.50
N ARG A 445 12.47 -5.77 29.66
CA ARG A 445 12.51 -4.40 29.12
C ARG A 445 12.18 -4.39 27.64
N GLN A 446 11.45 -3.36 27.20
CA GLN A 446 11.17 -3.10 25.80
C GLN A 446 12.38 -2.42 25.16
N THR A 447 13.43 -3.21 24.95
CA THR A 447 14.62 -2.79 24.21
C THR A 447 14.64 -3.45 22.85
N HIS A 448 15.03 -2.66 21.85
CA HIS A 448 15.29 -3.12 20.48
C HIS A 448 16.75 -2.82 20.07
N ASN A 449 17.51 -2.19 20.96
CA ASN A 449 18.87 -1.76 20.68
C ASN A 449 19.84 -2.86 21.11
N LEU A 450 20.80 -3.15 20.24
CA LEU A 450 21.95 -3.98 20.56
C LEU A 450 22.77 -3.32 21.67
N PRO A 451 23.37 -4.13 22.58
CA PRO A 451 24.30 -3.62 23.57
C PRO A 451 25.48 -2.88 22.94
N LYS A 452 25.96 -1.85 23.62
CA LYS A 452 27.16 -1.09 23.20
C LYS A 452 28.45 -1.62 23.82
N LYS A 453 28.35 -2.29 24.98
CA LYS A 453 29.49 -2.88 25.67
C LYS A 453 29.80 -4.25 25.07
N GLU A 454 31.08 -4.51 24.88
CA GLU A 454 31.57 -5.77 24.31
C GLU A 454 31.15 -6.99 25.16
N GLU A 455 31.28 -6.90 26.50
CA GLU A 455 30.83 -7.95 27.43
C GLU A 455 29.33 -8.28 27.28
N ASP A 456 28.48 -7.26 27.16
CA ASP A 456 27.03 -7.47 27.01
C ASP A 456 26.69 -8.08 25.63
N MET A 457 27.49 -7.78 24.60
CA MET A 457 27.40 -8.38 23.27
C MET A 457 27.83 -9.85 23.28
N GLU A 458 28.89 -10.22 24.00
CA GLU A 458 29.31 -11.61 24.23
C GLU A 458 28.20 -12.43 24.88
N LEU A 459 27.59 -11.88 25.94
CA LEU A 459 26.47 -12.53 26.61
C LEU A 459 25.25 -12.66 25.70
N LEU A 460 24.99 -11.68 24.82
CA LEU A 460 23.92 -11.77 23.82
C LEU A 460 24.21 -12.87 22.79
N ALA A 461 25.41 -12.90 22.23
CA ALA A 461 25.82 -13.90 21.26
C ALA A 461 25.65 -15.33 21.82
N ARG A 462 26.10 -15.57 23.06
CA ARG A 462 25.91 -16.85 23.75
C ARG A 462 24.45 -17.21 23.97
N ARG A 463 23.61 -16.25 24.38
CA ARG A 463 22.14 -16.45 24.50
C ARG A 463 21.46 -16.80 23.18
N CYS A 464 22.05 -16.38 22.07
CA CYS A 464 21.62 -16.72 20.71
C CYS A 464 22.25 -18.02 20.18
N GLY A 465 23.04 -18.73 20.99
CA GLY A 465 23.67 -20.00 20.61
C GLY A 465 25.03 -19.87 19.90
N PHE A 466 25.65 -18.69 19.91
CA PHE A 466 26.96 -18.46 19.31
C PHE A 466 28.08 -18.57 20.36
N SER A 467 29.18 -19.25 20.01
CA SER A 467 30.37 -19.32 20.85
C SER A 467 31.18 -18.02 20.86
N GLU A 468 31.12 -17.25 19.76
CA GLU A 468 31.92 -16.03 19.53
C GLU A 468 31.05 -14.90 18.97
N VAL A 469 31.33 -13.66 19.40
CA VAL A 469 30.61 -12.44 18.96
C VAL A 469 30.74 -12.19 17.46
N ASP A 470 31.88 -12.50 16.87
CA ASP A 470 32.12 -12.31 15.43
C ASP A 470 31.23 -13.21 14.58
N GLY A 471 30.92 -14.42 15.04
CA GLY A 471 29.98 -15.33 14.39
C GLY A 471 28.55 -14.77 14.40
N PHE A 472 28.13 -14.24 15.56
CA PHE A 472 26.84 -13.60 15.73
C PHE A 472 26.70 -12.35 14.85
N THR A 473 27.68 -11.45 14.91
CA THR A 473 27.66 -10.17 14.18
C THR A 473 27.64 -10.36 12.67
N ARG A 474 28.42 -11.30 12.13
CA ARG A 474 28.38 -11.65 10.70
C ARG A 474 27.04 -12.23 10.28
N THR A 475 26.44 -13.08 11.11
CA THR A 475 25.13 -13.67 10.83
C THR A 475 24.04 -12.59 10.83
N LEU A 476 24.08 -11.67 11.80
CA LEU A 476 23.17 -10.54 11.87
C LEU A 476 23.30 -9.62 10.66
N ALA A 477 24.53 -9.23 10.28
CA ALA A 477 24.80 -8.38 9.13
C ALA A 477 24.24 -9.00 7.85
N ARG A 478 24.51 -10.29 7.60
CA ARG A 478 24.01 -11.03 6.44
C ARG A 478 22.47 -11.02 6.35
N HIS A 479 21.77 -11.26 7.46
CA HIS A 479 20.31 -11.21 7.45
C HIS A 479 19.79 -9.81 7.13
N ARG A 480 20.40 -8.76 7.70
CA ARG A 480 20.00 -7.37 7.45
C ARG A 480 20.27 -6.94 6.00
N GLU A 481 21.42 -7.33 5.46
CA GLU A 481 21.78 -7.12 4.05
C GLU A 481 20.77 -7.73 3.08
N ASN A 482 20.41 -8.99 3.31
CA ASN A 482 19.44 -9.67 2.46
C ASN A 482 18.04 -9.03 2.55
N VAL A 483 17.58 -8.71 3.77
CA VAL A 483 16.27 -8.06 3.97
C VAL A 483 16.23 -6.72 3.26
N HIS A 484 17.26 -5.90 3.45
CA HIS A 484 17.24 -4.58 2.87
C HIS A 484 17.37 -4.59 1.35
N ALA A 485 18.16 -5.51 0.78
CA ALA A 485 18.25 -5.65 -0.68
C ALA A 485 16.86 -5.95 -1.28
N ILE A 486 16.12 -6.91 -0.71
CA ILE A 486 14.77 -7.27 -1.13
C ILE A 486 13.79 -6.10 -0.93
N TYR A 487 13.87 -5.42 0.22
CA TYR A 487 13.04 -4.25 0.50
C TYR A 487 13.30 -3.13 -0.51
N ARG A 488 14.56 -2.83 -0.80
CA ARG A 488 14.94 -1.79 -1.76
C ARG A 488 14.39 -2.10 -3.15
N ASP A 489 14.52 -3.33 -3.62
CA ASP A 489 14.06 -3.70 -4.96
C ASP A 489 12.54 -3.50 -5.13
N LEU A 490 11.73 -3.72 -4.07
CA LEU A 490 10.28 -3.46 -4.07
C LEU A 490 9.91 -1.96 -4.06
N PHE A 491 10.66 -1.10 -3.34
CA PHE A 491 10.26 0.28 -3.05
C PHE A 491 11.11 1.39 -3.71
N PHE A 492 12.23 1.06 -4.37
CA PHE A 492 13.22 2.06 -4.83
C PHE A 492 13.48 2.08 -6.35
N THR A 493 12.60 1.51 -7.16
CA THR A 493 12.90 1.32 -8.59
C THR A 493 12.47 2.45 -9.54
N SER A 494 11.68 3.46 -9.10
CA SER A 494 11.20 4.54 -10.01
C SER A 494 11.41 5.98 -9.51
N GLU A 495 11.13 6.32 -8.25
CA GLU A 495 11.14 7.74 -7.80
C GLU A 495 12.55 8.31 -7.52
N GLU A 496 13.53 7.48 -7.16
CA GLU A 496 14.90 7.93 -6.87
C GLU A 496 15.81 7.93 -8.10
N LYS A 497 15.60 6.99 -9.04
CA LYS A 497 16.21 7.09 -10.38
C LYS A 497 15.87 8.43 -11.05
N ILE A 498 14.61 8.86 -10.97
CA ILE A 498 14.16 10.16 -11.50
C ILE A 498 14.93 11.34 -10.85
N LYS A 499 15.22 11.30 -9.55
CA LYS A 499 15.96 12.38 -8.88
C LYS A 499 17.45 12.38 -9.21
N GLU A 500 18.06 11.22 -9.42
CA GLU A 500 19.46 11.09 -9.84
C GLU A 500 19.66 11.42 -11.33
N GLU A 501 18.62 11.28 -12.16
CA GLU A 501 18.65 11.58 -13.60
C GLU A 501 18.50 13.07 -13.97
N ILE A 502 18.06 13.93 -13.03
CA ILE A 502 17.85 15.37 -13.31
C ILE A 502 19.19 16.12 -13.26
N ARG A 503 19.55 16.77 -14.38
CA ARG A 503 20.76 17.58 -14.51
C ARG A 503 20.82 18.71 -13.46
N PRO A 504 22.00 19.03 -12.88
CA PRO A 504 22.14 20.12 -11.90
C PRO A 504 21.62 21.47 -12.37
N GLU A 505 21.78 21.77 -13.66
CA GLU A 505 21.29 22.98 -14.32
C GLU A 505 19.77 23.07 -14.30
N VAL A 506 19.07 21.94 -14.51
CA VAL A 506 17.61 21.85 -14.43
C VAL A 506 17.15 22.06 -12.98
N ASN A 507 17.85 21.49 -12.00
CA ASN A 507 17.56 21.75 -10.59
C ASN A 507 17.70 23.24 -10.23
N PHE A 508 18.72 23.92 -10.76
CA PHE A 508 18.88 25.37 -10.60
C PHE A 508 17.72 26.15 -11.26
N LEU A 509 17.30 25.75 -12.46
CA LEU A 509 16.11 26.29 -13.15
C LEU A 509 14.79 25.98 -12.45
N PHE A 510 14.75 25.17 -11.39
CA PHE A 510 13.55 24.94 -10.56
C PHE A 510 13.66 25.47 -9.13
N ASP A 511 14.82 25.99 -8.71
CA ASP A 511 14.98 26.59 -7.38
C ASP A 511 14.20 27.91 -7.29
N PRO A 512 13.17 28.01 -6.43
CA PRO A 512 12.40 29.24 -6.25
C PRO A 512 13.20 30.38 -5.62
N ASN A 513 14.37 30.10 -5.02
CA ASN A 513 15.27 31.09 -4.43
C ASN A 513 16.43 31.48 -5.36
N ALA A 514 16.54 30.89 -6.55
CA ALA A 514 17.55 31.27 -7.53
C ALA A 514 17.32 32.72 -8.01
N ASP A 515 18.42 33.44 -8.21
CA ASP A 515 18.39 34.81 -8.76
C ASP A 515 17.76 34.80 -10.16
N SER A 516 16.78 35.67 -10.39
CA SER A 516 16.06 35.72 -11.67
C SER A 516 16.97 36.10 -12.84
N ASP A 517 17.99 36.93 -12.62
CA ASP A 517 18.91 37.35 -13.67
C ASP A 517 19.82 36.17 -14.07
N LEU A 518 20.28 35.37 -13.10
CA LEU A 518 21.06 34.15 -13.37
C LEU A 518 20.24 33.07 -14.08
N VAL A 519 18.95 32.93 -13.75
CA VAL A 519 18.05 32.01 -14.46
C VAL A 519 17.85 32.46 -15.91
N LYS A 520 17.69 33.76 -16.14
CA LYS A 520 17.54 34.34 -17.48
C LYS A 520 18.81 34.19 -18.32
N ASP A 521 19.98 34.41 -17.73
CA ASP A 521 21.27 34.20 -18.40
C ASP A 521 21.44 32.74 -18.83
N LEU A 522 21.08 31.78 -17.96
CA LEU A 522 21.13 30.36 -18.29
C LEU A 522 20.14 29.99 -19.41
N LEU A 523 18.94 30.57 -19.43
CA LEU A 523 18.00 30.39 -20.55
C LEU A 523 18.56 30.96 -21.86
N ALA A 524 19.21 32.12 -21.83
CA ALA A 524 19.87 32.69 -23.01
C ALA A 524 20.97 31.77 -23.54
N GLU A 525 21.80 31.19 -22.65
CA GLU A 525 22.85 30.24 -22.99
C GLU A 525 22.28 28.97 -23.67
N LYS A 526 21.09 28.52 -23.25
CA LYS A 526 20.39 27.36 -23.82
C LYS A 526 19.61 27.66 -25.09
N GLY A 527 19.77 28.84 -25.68
CA GLY A 527 19.26 29.17 -27.02
C GLY A 527 17.86 29.80 -27.05
N PHE A 528 17.31 30.23 -25.92
CA PHE A 528 16.06 31.00 -25.89
C PHE A 528 16.30 32.44 -26.34
N ARG A 529 15.58 32.90 -27.37
CA ARG A 529 15.70 34.27 -27.92
C ARG A 529 14.84 35.26 -27.14
N ASN A 530 13.61 34.88 -26.80
CA ASN A 530 12.76 35.65 -25.89
C ASN A 530 12.92 35.17 -24.44
N VAL A 531 14.00 35.59 -23.80
CA VAL A 531 14.38 35.17 -22.44
C VAL A 531 13.31 35.52 -21.39
N GLU A 532 12.68 36.70 -21.51
CA GLU A 532 11.61 37.12 -20.59
C GLU A 532 10.38 36.20 -20.71
N GLY A 533 9.92 35.94 -21.94
CA GLY A 533 8.80 35.02 -22.16
C GLY A 533 9.11 33.58 -21.74
N ALA A 534 10.35 33.12 -21.93
CA ALA A 534 10.81 31.81 -21.47
C ALA A 534 10.79 31.71 -19.94
N TYR A 535 11.25 32.75 -19.24
CA TYR A 535 11.21 32.83 -17.79
C TYR A 535 9.77 32.83 -17.26
N GLU A 536 8.86 33.57 -17.88
CA GLU A 536 7.43 33.55 -17.53
C GLU A 536 6.81 32.16 -17.67
N ASN A 537 7.07 31.47 -18.79
CA ASN A 537 6.62 30.09 -19.01
C ASN A 537 7.22 29.11 -17.99
N LEU A 538 8.50 29.29 -17.61
CA LEU A 538 9.15 28.51 -16.57
C LEU A 538 8.50 28.72 -15.20
N VAL A 539 8.15 29.97 -14.86
CA VAL A 539 7.44 30.27 -13.60
C VAL A 539 6.06 29.61 -13.57
N VAL A 540 5.35 29.62 -14.70
CA VAL A 540 4.07 28.89 -14.86
C VAL A 540 4.27 27.39 -14.65
N LEU A 541 5.33 26.81 -15.22
CA LEU A 541 5.68 25.40 -15.06
C LEU A 541 6.05 25.06 -13.60
N ARG A 542 6.74 25.95 -12.88
CA ARG A 542 7.11 25.80 -11.45
C ARG A 542 5.90 25.84 -10.52
N ARG A 543 4.94 26.75 -10.75
CA ARG A 543 3.88 27.08 -9.78
C ARG A 543 2.50 26.57 -10.16
N GLY A 544 2.33 26.15 -11.42
CA GLY A 544 1.04 25.96 -12.07
C GLY A 544 0.45 27.29 -12.52
N GLY A 545 -0.12 27.36 -13.73
CA GLY A 545 -0.63 28.60 -14.31
C GLY A 545 -1.70 29.29 -13.47
N SER A 546 -1.79 30.63 -13.58
CA SER A 546 -2.68 31.50 -12.80
C SER A 546 -4.19 31.23 -12.97
N ALA A 547 -4.59 30.38 -13.91
CA ALA A 547 -5.98 30.25 -14.36
C ALA A 547 -6.77 29.06 -13.76
N ALA A 548 -6.17 28.19 -12.94
CA ALA A 548 -6.90 27.10 -12.31
C ALA A 548 -6.37 26.76 -10.93
N PHE A 549 -7.26 26.64 -9.93
CA PHE A 549 -6.95 26.06 -8.63
C PHE A 549 -6.54 24.59 -8.81
N LEU A 550 -5.27 24.32 -9.09
CA LEU A 550 -4.71 22.98 -9.05
C LEU A 550 -4.98 22.40 -7.67
N THR A 551 -5.60 21.22 -7.64
CA THR A 551 -5.67 20.45 -6.40
C THR A 551 -4.26 20.19 -5.88
N GLU A 552 -4.08 20.10 -4.57
CA GLU A 552 -2.80 19.73 -3.92
C GLU A 552 -2.17 18.50 -4.61
N ARG A 553 -3.00 17.55 -5.03
CA ARG A 553 -2.64 16.32 -5.74
C ARG A 553 -2.09 16.58 -7.16
N ALA A 554 -2.74 17.43 -7.96
CA ALA A 554 -2.26 17.79 -9.29
C ALA A 554 -0.99 18.63 -9.23
N ARG A 555 -0.88 19.53 -8.24
CA ARG A 555 0.32 20.33 -7.99
C ARG A 555 1.55 19.46 -7.69
N ARG A 556 1.42 18.51 -6.75
CA ARG A 556 2.51 17.58 -6.40
C ARG A 556 2.96 16.72 -7.57
N MET A 557 2.04 16.35 -8.48
CA MET A 557 2.44 15.65 -9.71
C MET A 557 3.14 16.54 -10.71
N LEU A 558 2.65 17.75 -10.92
CA LEU A 558 3.34 18.72 -11.76
C LEU A 558 4.76 18.99 -11.23
N GLU A 559 4.92 19.21 -9.92
CA GLU A 559 6.24 19.37 -9.28
C GLU A 559 7.17 18.17 -9.50
N ARG A 560 6.63 16.94 -9.57
CA ARG A 560 7.42 15.72 -9.84
C ARG A 560 7.87 15.64 -11.31
N ILE A 561 7.01 15.97 -12.26
CA ILE A 561 7.31 15.79 -13.70
C ILE A 561 7.92 17.02 -14.37
N ALA A 562 7.73 18.21 -13.82
CA ALA A 562 8.17 19.46 -14.42
C ALA A 562 9.69 19.53 -14.68
N PRO A 563 10.57 19.06 -13.78
CA PRO A 563 12.00 18.98 -14.06
C PRO A 563 12.33 18.08 -15.26
N LEU A 564 11.65 16.93 -15.38
CA LEU A 564 11.83 15.99 -16.48
C LEU A 564 11.36 16.60 -17.81
N LEU A 565 10.20 17.26 -17.79
CA LEU A 565 9.68 18.01 -18.95
C LEU A 565 10.65 19.08 -19.40
N LEU A 566 11.19 19.88 -18.48
CA LEU A 566 12.16 20.92 -18.82
C LEU A 566 13.46 20.32 -19.35
N GLN A 567 13.91 19.21 -18.78
CA GLN A 567 15.10 18.51 -19.24
C GLN A 567 14.99 18.12 -20.72
N GLU A 568 13.86 17.55 -21.13
CA GLU A 568 13.61 17.22 -22.54
C GLU A 568 13.39 18.46 -23.41
N VAL A 569 12.83 19.55 -22.85
CA VAL A 569 12.68 20.83 -23.58
C VAL A 569 14.03 21.40 -23.94
N LEU A 570 15.01 21.32 -23.04
CA LEU A 570 16.38 21.79 -23.30
C LEU A 570 17.11 20.95 -24.35
N ASP A 571 16.77 19.67 -24.49
CA ASP A 571 17.33 18.77 -25.52
C ASP A 571 16.57 18.83 -26.85
N SER A 572 15.47 19.57 -26.90
CA SER A 572 14.63 19.70 -28.08
C SER A 572 15.30 20.55 -29.18
N PRO A 573 15.03 20.30 -30.48
CA PRO A 573 15.58 21.10 -31.58
C PRO A 573 15.25 22.59 -31.51
N GLU A 574 14.06 22.94 -31.01
CA GLU A 574 13.59 24.32 -30.82
C GLU A 574 13.02 24.49 -29.39
N PRO A 575 13.87 24.71 -28.37
CA PRO A 575 13.48 24.74 -26.95
C PRO A 575 12.43 25.82 -26.62
N GLU A 576 12.53 26.99 -27.24
CA GLU A 576 11.60 28.10 -27.03
C GLU A 576 10.19 27.76 -27.50
N MET A 577 10.08 27.11 -28.67
CA MET A 577 8.80 26.63 -29.20
C MET A 577 8.24 25.49 -28.35
N ALA A 578 9.08 24.54 -27.96
CA ALA A 578 8.70 23.41 -27.13
C ALA A 578 8.16 23.88 -25.76
N LEU A 579 8.84 24.81 -25.09
CA LEU A 579 8.40 25.36 -23.80
C LEU A 579 7.08 26.10 -23.91
N THR A 580 6.90 26.90 -24.96
CA THR A 580 5.67 27.66 -25.19
C THR A 580 4.47 26.74 -25.45
N ASN A 581 4.66 25.70 -26.27
CA ASN A 581 3.60 24.72 -26.54
C ASN A 581 3.30 23.85 -25.32
N LEU A 582 4.33 23.48 -24.54
CA LEU A 582 4.16 22.75 -23.28
C LEU A 582 3.33 23.56 -22.28
N GLU A 583 3.61 24.84 -22.09
CA GLU A 583 2.82 25.70 -21.20
C GLU A 583 1.34 25.70 -21.63
N ARG A 584 1.08 25.96 -22.91
CA ARG A 584 -0.29 25.99 -23.47
C ARG A 584 -1.01 24.66 -23.29
N PHE A 585 -0.30 23.55 -23.45
CA PHE A 585 -0.82 22.21 -23.22
C PHE A 585 -1.21 22.00 -21.76
N LEU A 586 -0.31 22.30 -20.81
CA LEU A 586 -0.58 22.16 -19.38
C LEU A 586 -1.76 23.05 -18.94
N SER A 587 -1.87 24.24 -19.51
CA SER A 587 -3.00 25.15 -19.34
C SER A 587 -4.31 24.58 -19.91
N ALA A 588 -4.27 23.92 -21.07
CA ALA A 588 -5.42 23.25 -21.68
C ALA A 588 -5.91 22.02 -20.89
N LEU A 589 -5.03 21.33 -20.16
CA LEU A 589 -5.38 20.18 -19.32
C LEU A 589 -6.27 20.54 -18.11
N ARG A 590 -6.39 21.84 -17.76
CA ARG A 590 -7.25 22.36 -16.67
C ARG A 590 -7.20 21.52 -15.38
N ALA A 591 -5.99 21.22 -14.89
CA ALA A 591 -5.77 20.50 -13.63
C ALA A 591 -6.26 19.03 -13.57
N ARG A 592 -6.50 18.36 -14.72
CA ARG A 592 -6.86 16.94 -14.75
C ARG A 592 -5.69 16.06 -14.31
N TYR A 593 -5.77 15.58 -13.07
CA TYR A 593 -4.75 14.74 -12.43
C TYR A 593 -4.34 13.50 -13.25
N SER A 594 -5.30 12.85 -13.93
CA SER A 594 -5.05 11.62 -14.69
C SER A 594 -3.93 11.77 -15.72
N PHE A 595 -3.88 12.91 -16.42
CA PHE A 595 -2.87 13.18 -17.43
C PHE A 595 -1.48 13.42 -16.84
N TYR A 596 -1.38 14.13 -15.71
CA TYR A 596 -0.10 14.30 -15.02
C TYR A 596 0.45 12.97 -14.48
N ALA A 597 -0.43 12.13 -13.94
CA ALA A 597 -0.06 10.78 -13.49
C ALA A 597 0.42 9.92 -14.66
N LEU A 598 -0.28 9.97 -15.79
CA LEU A 598 0.07 9.23 -17.01
C LEU A 598 1.47 9.59 -17.53
N LEU A 599 1.79 10.88 -17.57
CA LEU A 599 3.12 11.38 -17.95
C LEU A 599 4.19 11.01 -16.93
N ALA A 600 3.85 11.02 -15.63
CA ALA A 600 4.78 10.63 -14.56
C ALA A 600 5.19 9.16 -14.61
N GLU A 601 4.30 8.29 -15.11
CA GLU A 601 4.54 6.84 -15.22
C GLU A 601 5.19 6.44 -16.56
N ASN A 602 5.16 7.30 -17.59
CA ASN A 602 5.64 6.95 -18.95
C ASN A 602 6.60 8.01 -19.53
N HIS A 603 7.91 7.90 -19.22
CA HIS A 603 8.93 8.85 -19.69
C HIS A 603 9.07 8.91 -21.22
N GLU A 604 8.89 7.79 -21.92
CA GLU A 604 8.95 7.76 -23.39
C GLU A 604 7.87 8.62 -24.04
N ILE A 605 6.70 8.72 -23.41
CA ILE A 605 5.60 9.58 -23.88
C ILE A 605 5.93 11.05 -23.66
N LEU A 606 6.57 11.36 -22.53
CA LEU A 606 7.06 12.70 -22.22
C LEU A 606 8.06 13.16 -23.31
N LYS A 607 9.03 12.32 -23.66
CA LYS A 607 10.00 12.61 -24.74
C LYS A 607 9.33 12.84 -26.09
N LEU A 608 8.42 11.93 -26.47
CA LEU A 608 7.67 12.03 -27.72
C LEU A 608 6.85 13.32 -27.79
N LEU A 609 6.21 13.69 -26.68
CA LEU A 609 5.39 14.90 -26.56
C LEU A 609 6.24 16.16 -26.73
N ILE A 610 7.38 16.24 -26.04
CA ILE A 610 8.28 17.40 -26.15
C ILE A 610 8.92 17.49 -27.53
N ASN A 611 9.27 16.35 -28.14
CA ASN A 611 9.75 16.31 -29.52
C ASN A 611 8.68 16.85 -30.50
N LEU A 612 7.42 16.44 -30.36
CA LEU A 612 6.30 16.98 -31.14
C LEU A 612 6.14 18.49 -30.95
N PHE A 613 6.23 18.98 -29.72
CA PHE A 613 6.16 20.40 -29.38
C PHE A 613 7.32 21.23 -29.93
N GLY A 614 8.50 20.62 -30.09
CA GLY A 614 9.70 21.25 -30.65
C GLY A 614 9.88 21.09 -32.15
N THR A 615 9.07 20.28 -32.84
CA THR A 615 9.24 20.02 -34.28
C THR A 615 8.09 20.51 -35.15
N SER A 616 6.85 20.62 -34.63
CA SER A 616 5.70 20.97 -35.45
C SER A 616 4.67 21.85 -34.73
N LEU A 617 4.57 23.13 -35.12
CA LEU A 617 3.52 24.04 -34.64
C LEU A 617 2.11 23.55 -34.99
N PHE A 618 1.95 22.93 -36.15
CA PHE A 618 0.64 22.47 -36.63
C PHE A 618 0.13 21.30 -35.79
N LEU A 619 0.96 20.26 -35.59
CA LEU A 619 0.58 19.11 -34.77
C LEU A 619 0.46 19.49 -33.30
N SER A 620 1.30 20.40 -32.80
CA SER A 620 1.19 20.94 -31.45
C SER A 620 -0.18 21.60 -31.20
N ARG A 621 -0.68 22.39 -32.15
CA ARG A 621 -2.01 23.01 -32.04
C ARG A 621 -3.12 21.98 -31.97
N ILE A 622 -3.08 20.95 -32.81
CA ILE A 622 -4.05 19.85 -32.80
C ILE A 622 -4.03 19.16 -31.42
N PHE A 623 -2.84 18.83 -30.93
CA PHE A 623 -2.67 18.14 -29.64
C PHE A 623 -3.15 18.99 -28.45
N ILE A 624 -2.88 20.30 -28.46
CA ILE A 624 -3.31 21.24 -27.40
C ILE A 624 -4.83 21.43 -27.42
N GLN A 625 -5.46 21.41 -28.59
CA GLN A 625 -6.92 21.52 -28.73
C GLN A 625 -7.65 20.25 -28.26
N HIS A 626 -7.02 19.08 -28.42
CA HIS A 626 -7.58 17.77 -28.08
C HIS A 626 -6.67 16.97 -27.13
N PRO A 627 -6.48 17.45 -25.88
CA PRO A 627 -5.59 16.80 -24.91
C PRO A 627 -6.04 15.38 -24.52
N GLU A 628 -7.31 15.02 -24.72
CA GLU A 628 -7.85 13.67 -24.55
C GLU A 628 -7.12 12.61 -25.39
N ILE A 629 -6.44 13.01 -26.47
CA ILE A 629 -5.65 12.08 -27.28
C ILE A 629 -4.46 11.51 -26.49
N LEU A 630 -4.05 12.16 -25.40
CA LEU A 630 -3.04 11.62 -24.47
C LEU A 630 -3.49 10.28 -23.84
N ASP A 631 -4.78 10.07 -23.56
CA ASP A 631 -5.27 8.76 -23.08
C ASP A 631 -5.14 7.70 -24.18
N ALA A 632 -5.30 8.11 -25.43
CA ALA A 632 -5.24 7.23 -26.58
C ALA A 632 -3.79 6.82 -26.92
N LEU A 633 -2.81 7.68 -26.67
CA LEU A 633 -1.36 7.40 -26.74
C LEU A 633 -0.90 6.26 -25.84
N VAL A 634 -1.63 6.00 -24.74
CA VAL A 634 -1.35 4.91 -23.79
C VAL A 634 -2.22 3.67 -24.05
N SER A 635 -3.33 3.86 -24.77
CA SER A 635 -4.23 2.79 -25.16
C SER A 635 -3.67 1.93 -26.29
N ARG A 636 -4.02 0.64 -26.30
CA ARG A 636 -3.69 -0.31 -27.39
C ARG A 636 -4.16 0.15 -28.78
N HIS A 637 -5.09 1.11 -28.87
CA HIS A 637 -5.62 1.60 -30.15
C HIS A 637 -4.60 2.39 -30.99
N TYR A 638 -3.62 3.04 -30.37
CA TYR A 638 -2.48 3.69 -31.05
C TYR A 638 -1.24 2.77 -31.12
N ALA A 639 -1.37 1.48 -30.81
CA ALA A 639 -0.33 0.50 -31.10
C ALA A 639 -0.30 0.10 -32.60
N VAL A 640 -1.37 0.43 -33.34
CA VAL A 640 -1.51 0.11 -34.76
C VAL A 640 -0.71 1.11 -35.59
N ILE A 641 0.52 0.70 -35.93
CA ILE A 641 1.48 1.49 -36.71
C ILE A 641 0.89 1.84 -38.09
N ASN A 642 0.28 0.86 -38.76
CA ASN A 642 -0.30 1.02 -40.10
C ASN A 642 -1.76 0.55 -40.11
N LYS A 643 -2.66 1.38 -40.66
CA LYS A 643 -4.04 1.00 -40.95
C LYS A 643 -4.19 0.75 -42.46
N ASP A 644 -4.96 -0.27 -42.82
CA ASP A 644 -5.40 -0.43 -44.21
C ASP A 644 -6.60 0.48 -44.51
N LYS A 645 -6.97 0.55 -45.79
CA LYS A 645 -8.00 1.48 -46.25
C LYS A 645 -9.37 1.10 -45.69
N GLU A 646 -9.65 -0.19 -45.58
CA GLU A 646 -10.87 -0.75 -45.01
C GLU A 646 -11.03 -0.34 -43.54
N ARG A 647 -9.98 -0.47 -42.73
CA ARG A 647 -10.01 -0.04 -41.34
C ARG A 647 -10.24 1.46 -41.20
N LEU A 648 -9.59 2.27 -42.06
CA LEU A 648 -9.81 3.71 -42.06
C LEU A 648 -11.27 4.09 -42.40
N ARG A 649 -11.96 3.29 -43.23
CA ARG A 649 -13.40 3.48 -43.54
C ARG A 649 -14.29 3.08 -42.38
N GLU A 650 -13.98 1.99 -41.70
CA GLU A 650 -14.72 1.57 -40.50
C GLU A 650 -14.64 2.64 -39.41
N ASP A 651 -13.43 3.13 -39.13
CA ASP A 651 -13.21 4.10 -38.06
C ASP A 651 -13.95 5.43 -38.35
N ILE A 652 -13.92 5.97 -39.57
CA ILE A 652 -14.67 7.20 -39.88
C ILE A 652 -16.19 6.98 -39.86
N SER A 653 -16.67 5.80 -40.26
CA SER A 653 -18.09 5.44 -40.17
C SER A 653 -18.57 5.46 -38.71
N ASP A 654 -17.75 4.95 -37.79
CA ASP A 654 -18.04 5.01 -36.35
C ASP A 654 -18.11 6.47 -35.86
N HIS A 655 -17.24 7.36 -36.34
CA HIS A 655 -17.30 8.79 -36.03
C HIS A 655 -18.59 9.44 -36.56
N PHE A 656 -19.02 9.12 -37.78
CA PHE A 656 -20.26 9.63 -38.36
C PHE A 656 -21.52 9.09 -37.67
N SER A 657 -21.50 7.85 -37.18
CA SER A 657 -22.63 7.28 -36.43
C SER A 657 -23.00 8.07 -35.16
N ARG A 658 -22.05 8.86 -34.64
CA ARG A 658 -22.21 9.70 -33.45
C ARG A 658 -22.62 11.14 -33.77
N ALA A 659 -22.65 11.53 -35.05
CA ALA A 659 -23.06 12.85 -35.49
C ALA A 659 -24.58 12.91 -35.68
N HIS A 660 -25.22 13.94 -35.15
CA HIS A 660 -26.67 14.09 -35.17
C HIS A 660 -27.19 14.92 -36.35
N ASP A 661 -26.34 15.78 -36.91
CA ASP A 661 -26.68 16.63 -38.06
C ASP A 661 -25.54 16.72 -39.08
N TYR A 662 -25.81 17.43 -40.19
CA TYR A 662 -24.84 17.58 -41.29
C TYR A 662 -23.61 18.39 -40.89
N GLU A 663 -23.76 19.41 -40.03
CA GLU A 663 -22.66 20.25 -39.57
C GLU A 663 -21.71 19.45 -38.66
N GLU A 664 -22.26 18.60 -37.79
CA GLU A 664 -21.51 17.66 -36.97
C GLU A 664 -20.79 16.59 -37.80
N LYS A 665 -21.37 16.13 -38.93
CA LYS A 665 -20.66 15.23 -39.87
C LYS A 665 -19.45 15.94 -40.50
N LEU A 666 -19.58 17.22 -40.87
CA LEU A 666 -18.46 18.02 -41.38
C LEU A 666 -17.34 18.18 -40.34
N ASP A 667 -17.70 18.45 -39.08
CA ASP A 667 -16.73 18.53 -37.97
C ASP A 667 -16.12 17.15 -37.64
N ALA A 668 -16.89 16.07 -37.74
CA ALA A 668 -16.41 14.71 -37.51
C ALA A 668 -15.35 14.29 -38.53
N LEU A 669 -15.53 14.63 -39.82
CA LEU A 669 -14.55 14.37 -40.88
C LEU A 669 -13.21 15.08 -40.60
N ARG A 670 -13.26 16.32 -40.11
CA ARG A 670 -12.07 17.12 -39.75
C ARG A 670 -11.35 16.55 -38.53
N ARG A 671 -12.10 16.24 -37.47
CA ARG A 671 -11.57 15.61 -36.25
C ARG A 671 -10.88 14.29 -36.57
N TYR A 672 -11.53 13.42 -37.33
CA TYR A 672 -10.96 12.14 -37.73
C TYR A 672 -9.65 12.30 -38.53
N ARG A 673 -9.62 13.23 -39.49
CA ARG A 673 -8.39 13.54 -40.24
C ARG A 673 -7.27 14.04 -39.32
N ASN A 674 -7.60 14.91 -38.36
CA ASN A 674 -6.62 15.45 -37.40
C ASN A 674 -6.07 14.37 -36.46
N GLU A 675 -6.94 13.49 -35.97
CA GLU A 675 -6.56 12.34 -35.13
C GLU A 675 -5.63 11.38 -35.88
N GLU A 676 -5.94 11.04 -37.14
CA GLU A 676 -5.09 10.16 -37.95
C GLU A 676 -3.76 10.82 -38.33
N PHE A 677 -3.75 12.12 -38.66
CA PHE A 677 -2.50 12.87 -38.85
C PHE A 677 -1.59 12.78 -37.63
N LEU A 678 -2.17 12.95 -36.45
CA LEU A 678 -1.43 12.88 -35.20
C LEU A 678 -0.92 11.45 -34.95
N ARG A 679 -1.75 10.41 -35.15
CA ARG A 679 -1.32 9.00 -35.06
C ARG A 679 -0.11 8.72 -35.95
N ILE A 680 -0.21 9.07 -37.23
CA ILE A 680 0.86 8.84 -38.21
C ILE A 680 2.12 9.59 -37.77
N ALA A 681 1.99 10.86 -37.37
CA ALA A 681 3.12 11.68 -36.92
C ALA A 681 3.81 11.15 -35.67
N LEU A 682 3.07 10.63 -34.70
CA LEU A 682 3.66 10.04 -33.49
C LEU A 682 4.45 8.77 -33.81
N HIS A 683 4.01 7.96 -34.78
CA HIS A 683 4.75 6.78 -35.23
C HIS A 683 5.98 7.12 -36.08
N ASP A 684 5.89 8.17 -36.90
CA ASP A 684 7.03 8.73 -37.65
C ASP A 684 8.09 9.29 -36.68
N LEU A 685 7.70 10.15 -35.73
CA LEU A 685 8.58 10.74 -34.72
C LEU A 685 9.20 9.72 -33.76
N SER A 686 8.53 8.58 -33.51
CA SER A 686 9.08 7.49 -32.70
C SER A 686 9.99 6.53 -33.48
N GLY A 687 10.21 6.79 -34.78
CA GLY A 687 11.05 5.97 -35.66
C GLY A 687 10.48 4.58 -35.96
N ARG A 688 9.18 4.37 -35.69
CA ARG A 688 8.50 3.07 -35.88
C ARG A 688 7.90 2.91 -37.28
N LEU A 689 7.86 3.99 -38.05
CA LEU A 689 7.20 4.05 -39.34
C LEU A 689 8.20 4.52 -40.40
N GLY A 690 8.37 3.75 -41.47
CA GLY A 690 9.31 4.11 -42.54
C GLY A 690 8.79 5.30 -43.36
N GLN A 691 9.68 6.11 -43.93
CA GLN A 691 9.28 7.32 -44.68
C GLN A 691 8.24 7.03 -45.79
N ALA A 692 8.41 5.95 -46.55
CA ALA A 692 7.47 5.54 -47.60
C ALA A 692 6.13 5.01 -47.05
N GLU A 693 6.15 4.39 -45.86
CA GLU A 693 4.92 3.95 -45.19
C GLU A 693 4.11 5.16 -44.71
N GLY A 694 4.79 6.22 -44.24
CA GLY A 694 4.16 7.43 -43.70
C GLY A 694 3.42 8.20 -44.77
N THR A 695 4.07 8.41 -45.92
CA THR A 695 3.42 9.03 -47.07
C THR A 695 2.27 8.17 -47.60
N GLY A 696 2.43 6.84 -47.60
CA GLY A 696 1.38 5.90 -47.97
C GLY A 696 0.14 5.98 -47.06
N GLN A 697 0.33 6.04 -45.74
CA GLN A 697 -0.76 6.22 -44.77
C GLN A 697 -1.48 7.57 -44.98
N LEU A 698 -0.73 8.66 -45.19
CA LEU A 698 -1.30 9.99 -45.46
C LEU A 698 -2.13 10.00 -46.76
N SER A 699 -1.63 9.35 -47.81
CA SER A 699 -2.35 9.20 -49.08
C SER A 699 -3.62 8.36 -48.93
N MET A 700 -3.58 7.24 -48.19
CA MET A 700 -4.78 6.45 -47.93
C MET A 700 -5.82 7.21 -47.11
N LEU A 701 -5.40 7.99 -46.11
CA LEU A 701 -6.29 8.86 -45.35
C LEU A 701 -6.95 9.91 -46.26
N ALA A 702 -6.19 10.56 -47.14
CA ALA A 702 -6.74 11.52 -48.09
C ALA A 702 -7.77 10.87 -49.04
N GLU A 703 -7.49 9.67 -49.54
CA GLU A 703 -8.44 8.91 -50.35
C GLU A 703 -9.74 8.61 -49.58
N VAL A 704 -9.66 8.15 -48.33
CA VAL A 704 -10.84 7.88 -47.50
C VAL A 704 -11.62 9.17 -47.20
N CYS A 705 -10.95 10.28 -46.90
CA CYS A 705 -11.60 11.57 -46.72
C CYS A 705 -12.31 12.05 -48.00
N LEU A 706 -11.72 11.83 -49.17
CA LEU A 706 -12.34 12.14 -50.47
C LEU A 706 -13.58 11.28 -50.72
N GLU A 707 -13.50 9.96 -50.46
CA GLU A 707 -14.63 9.04 -50.57
C GLU A 707 -15.79 9.51 -49.67
N GLN A 708 -15.52 9.86 -48.41
CA GLN A 708 -16.55 10.38 -47.50
C GLN A 708 -17.09 11.75 -47.93
N ALA A 709 -16.26 12.63 -48.50
CA ALA A 709 -16.73 13.91 -49.02
C ALA A 709 -17.67 13.74 -50.23
N VAL A 710 -17.44 12.72 -51.08
CA VAL A 710 -18.36 12.35 -52.17
C VAL A 710 -19.70 11.91 -51.62
N GLU A 711 -19.70 11.00 -50.64
CA GLU A 711 -20.94 10.51 -50.02
C GLU A 711 -21.73 11.64 -49.34
N LEU A 712 -21.07 12.50 -48.56
CA LEU A 712 -21.71 13.67 -47.93
C LEU A 712 -22.27 14.66 -48.95
N ALA A 713 -21.58 14.86 -50.08
CA ALA A 713 -22.08 15.72 -51.16
C ALA A 713 -23.29 15.10 -51.86
N ARG A 714 -23.29 13.77 -52.05
CA ARG A 714 -24.42 13.03 -52.62
C ARG A 714 -25.63 13.05 -51.69
N GLU A 715 -25.44 12.79 -50.39
CA GLU A 715 -26.50 12.85 -49.37
C GLU A 715 -27.24 14.19 -49.38
N GLU A 716 -26.54 15.29 -49.65
CA GLU A 716 -27.17 16.62 -49.71
C GLU A 716 -27.85 16.91 -51.04
N LEU A 717 -27.27 16.48 -52.17
CA LEU A 717 -27.83 16.75 -53.49
C LEU A 717 -29.02 15.85 -53.81
N ARG A 718 -29.00 14.60 -53.34
CA ARG A 718 -29.98 13.55 -53.68
C ARG A 718 -31.43 13.91 -53.31
N PRO A 719 -31.75 14.49 -52.14
CA PRO A 719 -33.11 14.93 -51.84
C PRO A 719 -33.69 15.95 -52.83
N ARG A 720 -32.84 16.74 -53.49
CA ARG A 720 -33.27 17.84 -54.38
C ARG A 720 -33.13 17.50 -55.87
N PHE A 721 -32.17 16.66 -56.22
CA PHE A 721 -31.79 16.38 -57.60
C PHE A 721 -31.80 14.88 -57.92
N GLY A 722 -32.14 13.99 -56.99
CA GLY A 722 -32.14 12.55 -57.24
C GLY A 722 -30.78 12.00 -57.70
N ILE A 723 -30.82 10.99 -58.58
CA ILE A 723 -29.65 10.24 -59.06
C ILE A 723 -29.36 10.54 -60.54
N PRO A 724 -28.09 10.73 -60.94
CA PRO A 724 -27.72 10.98 -62.34
C PRO A 724 -27.78 9.68 -63.14
N MET A 725 -28.47 9.66 -64.28
CA MET A 725 -28.63 8.46 -65.10
C MET A 725 -27.85 8.57 -66.42
N CYS A 726 -27.35 7.44 -66.91
CA CYS A 726 -26.85 7.29 -68.27
C CYS A 726 -27.31 5.95 -68.86
N GLN A 727 -27.13 5.77 -70.17
CA GLN A 727 -27.38 4.50 -70.85
C GLN A 727 -26.07 3.72 -71.00
N ASP A 728 -26.12 2.40 -70.78
CA ASP A 728 -25.02 1.51 -71.13
C ASP A 728 -25.00 1.24 -72.66
N ASP A 729 -23.96 0.54 -73.14
CA ASP A 729 -23.80 0.18 -74.55
C ASP A 729 -24.97 -0.69 -75.10
N ASN A 730 -25.79 -1.26 -74.21
CA ASN A 730 -26.96 -2.08 -74.53
C ASN A 730 -28.29 -1.30 -74.40
N GLY A 731 -28.24 -0.01 -74.08
CA GLY A 731 -29.41 0.86 -73.91
C GLY A 731 -30.13 0.75 -72.56
N HIS A 732 -29.58 0.03 -71.57
CA HIS A 732 -30.13 -0.01 -70.22
C HIS A 732 -29.75 1.26 -69.45
N GLU A 733 -30.73 1.85 -68.77
CA GLU A 733 -30.49 2.97 -67.87
C GLU A 733 -29.86 2.49 -66.56
N ARG A 734 -28.75 3.11 -66.19
CA ARG A 734 -28.08 2.92 -64.91
C ARG A 734 -27.59 4.26 -64.36
N GLU A 735 -27.17 4.26 -63.10
CA GLU A 735 -26.55 5.45 -62.52
C GLU A 735 -25.22 5.76 -63.23
N ALA A 736 -25.02 7.03 -63.60
CA ALA A 736 -23.80 7.49 -64.24
C ALA A 736 -22.62 7.46 -63.26
N ALA A 737 -21.51 6.82 -63.66
CA ALA A 737 -20.34 6.74 -62.81
C ALA A 737 -19.62 8.09 -62.68
N PHE A 738 -19.01 8.29 -61.51
CA PHE A 738 -18.22 9.47 -61.16
C PHE A 738 -16.88 9.03 -60.57
N ALA A 739 -15.80 9.66 -61.01
CA ALA A 739 -14.45 9.35 -60.56
C ALA A 739 -13.70 10.64 -60.19
N ILE A 740 -12.87 10.53 -59.14
CA ILE A 740 -11.87 11.53 -58.77
C ILE A 740 -10.51 10.94 -59.14
N VAL A 741 -9.77 11.62 -60.01
CA VAL A 741 -8.41 11.25 -60.38
C VAL A 741 -7.43 12.08 -59.56
N GLY A 742 -6.69 11.42 -58.68
CA GLY A 742 -5.61 12.04 -57.92
C GLY A 742 -4.38 12.26 -58.81
N MET A 743 -3.91 13.51 -58.86
CA MET A 743 -2.72 13.95 -59.58
C MET A 743 -1.60 14.28 -58.59
N GLY A 744 -0.44 14.70 -59.10
CA GLY A 744 0.66 15.18 -58.26
C GLY A 744 1.07 14.19 -57.16
N LYS A 745 1.22 14.70 -55.93
CA LYS A 745 1.62 13.90 -54.77
C LYS A 745 0.55 12.88 -54.34
N LEU A 746 -0.73 13.20 -54.54
CA LEU A 746 -1.82 12.25 -54.25
C LEU A 746 -1.74 11.06 -55.22
N GLY A 747 -1.58 11.31 -56.51
CA GLY A 747 -1.42 10.27 -57.53
C GLY A 747 -0.16 9.41 -57.35
N GLY A 748 0.93 10.01 -56.87
CA GLY A 748 2.17 9.31 -56.52
C GLY A 748 2.16 8.56 -55.19
N ARG A 749 1.11 8.75 -54.35
CA ARG A 749 1.04 8.25 -52.96
C ARG A 749 2.17 8.79 -52.06
N GLU A 750 2.55 10.04 -52.30
CA GLU A 750 3.66 10.75 -51.66
C GLU A 750 3.17 11.98 -50.87
N LEU A 751 1.99 11.89 -50.23
CA LEU A 751 1.47 13.01 -49.45
C LEU A 751 2.30 13.27 -48.20
N THR A 752 2.36 14.55 -47.82
CA THR A 752 3.00 15.07 -46.61
C THR A 752 1.97 15.85 -45.81
N TYR A 753 2.24 16.17 -44.54
CA TYR A 753 1.29 16.87 -43.64
C TYR A 753 0.79 18.24 -44.14
N HIS A 754 1.49 18.84 -45.10
CA HIS A 754 1.15 20.15 -45.69
C HIS A 754 0.81 20.07 -47.18
N SER A 755 0.58 18.87 -47.72
CA SER A 755 0.21 18.71 -49.12
C SER A 755 -1.24 19.14 -49.38
N ASP A 756 -1.44 19.92 -50.43
CA ASP A 756 -2.75 20.17 -51.04
C ASP A 756 -3.15 18.95 -51.90
N LEU A 757 -4.45 18.82 -52.24
CA LEU A 757 -4.93 17.73 -53.08
C LEU A 757 -5.12 18.16 -54.54
N ASP A 758 -4.20 17.70 -55.39
CA ASP A 758 -4.34 17.85 -56.84
C ASP A 758 -5.34 16.80 -57.37
N ILE A 759 -6.57 17.20 -57.72
CA ILE A 759 -7.64 16.29 -58.16
C ILE A 759 -8.36 16.75 -59.43
N ILE A 760 -8.80 15.79 -60.25
CA ILE A 760 -9.64 16.00 -61.45
C ILE A 760 -10.93 15.20 -61.29
N PHE A 761 -12.07 15.82 -61.58
CA PHE A 761 -13.39 15.18 -61.57
C PHE A 761 -13.77 14.70 -62.98
N ILE A 762 -14.17 13.44 -63.10
CA ILE A 762 -14.58 12.82 -64.38
C ILE A 762 -15.93 12.13 -64.18
N TYR A 763 -16.82 12.23 -65.16
CA TYR A 763 -18.07 11.50 -65.20
C TYR A 763 -18.22 10.73 -66.52
N GLU A 764 -19.02 9.67 -66.50
CA GLU A 764 -19.05 8.63 -67.53
C GLU A 764 -19.65 9.07 -68.87
N ALA A 765 -20.84 9.64 -68.88
CA ALA A 765 -21.57 9.99 -70.10
C ALA A 765 -22.62 11.09 -69.87
N ASP A 766 -23.08 11.68 -70.97
CA ASP A 766 -24.22 12.60 -70.97
C ASP A 766 -25.53 11.88 -70.58
N GLY A 767 -26.47 12.63 -70.02
CA GLY A 767 -27.74 12.11 -69.50
C GLY A 767 -28.43 13.14 -68.61
N THR A 768 -29.51 12.71 -67.95
CA THR A 768 -30.25 13.53 -66.98
C THR A 768 -30.48 12.77 -65.67
N ASN A 769 -30.66 13.52 -64.59
CA ASN A 769 -31.01 12.96 -63.30
C ASN A 769 -32.48 12.51 -63.22
N ARG A 770 -32.76 11.55 -62.35
CA ARG A 770 -34.11 11.07 -62.04
C ARG A 770 -34.38 11.07 -60.55
N PRO A 771 -35.64 11.30 -60.14
CA PRO A 771 -36.03 11.16 -58.74
C PRO A 771 -35.92 9.70 -58.32
N ASP A 772 -35.51 9.49 -57.08
CA ASP A 772 -35.50 8.19 -56.41
C ASP A 772 -36.35 8.23 -55.14
N SER A 773 -36.35 7.14 -54.36
CA SER A 773 -37.13 7.04 -53.12
C SER A 773 -36.79 8.07 -52.04
N SER A 774 -35.62 8.72 -52.12
CA SER A 774 -35.15 9.75 -51.18
C SER A 774 -35.35 11.18 -51.69
N THR A 775 -35.87 11.33 -52.92
CA THR A 775 -36.06 12.64 -53.56
C THR A 775 -37.38 13.27 -53.14
N ASP A 776 -37.33 14.53 -52.72
CA ASP A 776 -38.52 15.34 -52.47
C ASP A 776 -39.16 15.74 -53.82
N SER A 777 -40.31 15.14 -54.10
CA SER A 777 -41.04 15.33 -55.37
C SER A 777 -41.47 16.78 -55.61
N GLU A 778 -41.65 17.58 -54.56
CA GLU A 778 -42.02 19.00 -54.68
C GLU A 778 -40.80 19.90 -54.96
N ARG A 779 -39.59 19.44 -54.64
CA ARG A 779 -38.34 20.19 -54.79
C ARG A 779 -37.46 19.71 -55.94
N PHE A 780 -37.83 18.61 -56.59
CA PHE A 780 -37.08 18.00 -57.67
C PHE A 780 -36.82 18.99 -58.81
N ARG A 781 -35.57 19.03 -59.27
CA ARG A 781 -35.18 19.76 -60.49
C ARG A 781 -34.39 18.87 -61.41
N GLU A 782 -34.83 18.77 -62.65
CA GLU A 782 -34.10 18.09 -63.71
C GLU A 782 -32.84 18.89 -64.07
N LEU A 783 -31.72 18.19 -64.17
CA LEU A 783 -30.40 18.67 -64.51
C LEU A 783 -29.77 17.71 -65.51
N THR A 784 -28.98 18.26 -66.43
CA THR A 784 -28.04 17.45 -67.22
C THR A 784 -26.96 16.85 -66.32
N ASN A 785 -26.39 15.70 -66.69
CA ASN A 785 -25.29 15.08 -65.96
C ASN A 785 -24.12 16.06 -65.76
N HIS A 786 -23.77 16.86 -66.78
CA HIS A 786 -22.78 17.93 -66.65
C HIS A 786 -23.11 18.90 -65.50
N GLN A 787 -24.35 19.39 -65.42
CA GLN A 787 -24.78 20.30 -64.35
C GLN A 787 -24.81 19.62 -62.97
N TYR A 788 -25.27 18.37 -62.91
CA TYR A 788 -25.29 17.59 -61.67
C TYR A 788 -23.87 17.37 -61.13
N PHE A 789 -22.97 16.83 -61.95
CA PHE A 789 -21.59 16.54 -61.54
C PHE A 789 -20.77 17.81 -61.29
N SER A 790 -21.05 18.92 -61.98
CA SER A 790 -20.46 20.23 -61.64
C SER A 790 -20.85 20.69 -60.24
N ARG A 791 -22.11 20.50 -59.84
CA ARG A 791 -22.58 20.81 -58.48
C ARG A 791 -22.00 19.85 -57.45
N LEU A 792 -21.91 18.57 -57.78
CA LEU A 792 -21.28 17.57 -56.92
C LEU A 792 -19.82 17.92 -56.65
N ALA A 793 -19.04 18.24 -57.70
CA ALA A 793 -17.66 18.67 -57.58
C ALA A 793 -17.52 19.94 -56.73
N GLN A 794 -18.35 20.97 -56.97
CA GLN A 794 -18.37 22.19 -56.15
C GLN A 794 -18.66 21.89 -54.68
N ARG A 795 -19.56 20.93 -54.41
CA ARG A 795 -19.92 20.57 -53.04
C ARG A 795 -18.82 19.77 -52.35
N ILE A 796 -18.17 18.84 -53.05
CA ILE A 796 -16.98 18.13 -52.55
C ILE A 796 -15.88 19.12 -52.16
N ILE A 797 -15.56 20.07 -53.05
CA ILE A 797 -14.58 21.13 -52.76
C ILE A 797 -15.00 21.89 -51.51
N SER A 798 -16.26 22.34 -51.43
CA SER A 798 -16.77 23.05 -50.27
C SER A 798 -16.65 22.23 -48.97
N ILE A 799 -16.93 20.93 -48.99
CA ILE A 799 -16.83 20.06 -47.81
C ILE A 799 -15.39 19.99 -47.32
N LEU A 800 -14.41 19.89 -48.24
CA LEU A 800 -13.00 19.80 -47.92
C LEU A 800 -12.43 21.13 -47.41
N THR A 801 -12.77 22.24 -48.06
CA THR A 801 -12.12 23.55 -47.84
C THR A 801 -12.85 24.47 -46.86
N LEU A 802 -14.09 24.16 -46.46
CA LEU A 802 -14.84 24.98 -45.51
C LEU A 802 -14.08 25.07 -44.17
N GLN A 803 -13.86 26.27 -43.66
CA GLN A 803 -13.21 26.47 -42.37
C GLN A 803 -14.24 26.28 -41.26
N THR A 804 -14.07 25.26 -40.42
CA THR A 804 -14.82 25.12 -39.15
C THR A 804 -13.90 25.35 -37.96
N ARG A 805 -14.42 25.16 -36.74
CA ARG A 805 -13.63 25.16 -35.50
C ARG A 805 -12.52 24.10 -35.49
N GLU A 806 -12.70 23.01 -36.25
CA GLU A 806 -11.77 21.89 -36.41
C GLU A 806 -10.78 22.08 -37.57
N GLY A 807 -10.85 23.22 -38.27
CA GLY A 807 -10.02 23.52 -39.43
C GLY A 807 -10.66 23.18 -40.78
N VAL A 808 -9.82 22.87 -41.75
CA VAL A 808 -10.19 22.34 -43.08
C VAL A 808 -9.75 20.88 -43.18
N VAL A 809 -10.38 20.09 -44.05
CA VAL A 809 -9.98 18.69 -44.29
C VAL A 809 -8.76 18.64 -45.21
N TYR A 810 -8.83 19.28 -46.37
CA TYR A 810 -7.72 19.50 -47.29
C TYR A 810 -7.97 20.78 -48.07
N LYS A 811 -6.90 21.35 -48.63
CA LYS A 811 -6.99 22.45 -49.59
C LYS A 811 -7.04 21.90 -51.01
#